data_AF-A0A3R7K411-F1
#
_entry.id   AF-A0A3R7K411-F1
#
_cell.length_a   1.000
_cell.length_b   1.000
_cell.length_c   1.000
_cell.angle_alpha   90.00
_cell.angle_beta   90.00
_cell.angle_gamma   90.00
#
_symmetry.space_group_name_H-M   'P 1'
#
loop_
_entity.id
_entity.type
_entity.pdbx_description
1 polymer ?
#
loop_
_entity_poly.entity_id
_entity_poly.type
_entity_poly.pdbx_seq_one_letter_code
_entity_poly.pdbx_strand_id
1 'polypeptide(L)'
;MPRYNSKLLAAVLVLTGVVLVGGAGESCPNSCSDNGVCDKNLVCRCHEGYFGYDCSLKQCPVGKSWGTITGVDEAHDPAECSGRGTCAYGSGSCVCQSGFTGNACQYTECLESCFNHGKCISMKTLAEKEVISRELYDQDVYVYDQLWDFDVIHGCQCDAGFHGPSCSLKTCPDGDDPLTTGQVNEVQLLQCLTTYQQQTVVLQSDAQLTKGKFILKFGKQYTRPISINALGDLDTFGSSVATSLLALQGVAAVTCTRTDPQPTRIEWRVTFPTSNTMQNALVPGWKAVEVQQFICAADSGTFAITFGNETIRNIPYNADVNTFLSYLTRFSFYGQLGVSLLTTTGVATNNICTSVGTFVTVTFNNLWHRDLLVDLPAMTFSILDLKGVVTLFLNNADGFIDTEAKEVIKGFDSCRIVEEQQILCAATSGKFALTFDGGITLSGLPFDVTADTLKTTIQSRIPNFVDVDVIFANGQTAFCTDFGTTITIRFVVVKSTSSDGDLAEILTDQTNGGVNGLTHLSNRLQFASSFTEIAKGAACEPLDQTFTSKPAAQMRASVDHGGGTFTVRFRGATSRPIPARATPEQLKQLLLELTSIQGIDVTYSGSQACETPANLASLTFIQNFGNLPTIVVDGTQMSAGSSVLVAGSGTALNSIVSVDGTKESEVCSNRGYCDEVTVGRCICHTGYTNSDGNGQIGTLEFNRGDCGAPSRIPVGCPGDLACSGHGTCSDSPSYRCSCAKDWRGGDCSERLCPFGLSWFGYPSADNVAHQLRSECSDAGECDRSNGLCKCQPPYTGSACDLMGCGGSDVECSGNGQCLSLYDLAPNVRINGVTRGFTYGDDPNDITTWDAQRIRSCLCDYPHFGFDCSLEECPRGDDFNTDDDDIERQLIQCAADAGMFTLTFRDAVTTNIPFNAPAATVKTALEELSTIGDVDVTFAGGATAACSNSVNTVIMVDFLTELGDLPPLSGSNAYLQDHINGNAQDGSGTLVFITGGGSLFGQTSVKGTRENALCSNHGICDFATGVCTCHANYGGSDGKGGPGPIANCGYHELPYAQVDTS
;
A
#
# COMPACT_ATOMS: atom_id res chain seq x y z
N MET A 1 -30.87 54.01 -6.63
CA MET A 1 -31.73 55.06 -6.04
C MET A 1 -31.79 54.83 -4.53
N PRO A 2 -31.80 55.84 -3.64
CA PRO A 2 -30.89 56.99 -3.45
C PRO A 2 -30.10 56.87 -2.11
N ARG A 3 -28.80 57.21 -2.04
CA ARG A 3 -28.19 58.46 -1.51
C ARG A 3 -28.90 59.13 -0.32
N TYR A 4 -28.21 59.29 0.82
CA TYR A 4 -28.22 60.56 1.58
C TYR A 4 -26.91 60.75 2.37
N ASN A 5 -26.45 61.99 2.33
CA ASN A 5 -25.28 62.57 2.99
C ASN A 5 -25.78 63.73 3.87
N SER A 6 -24.88 64.31 4.68
CA SER A 6 -24.89 65.63 5.35
C SER A 6 -25.64 65.87 6.70
N LYS A 7 -24.79 66.00 7.74
CA LYS A 7 -24.51 67.18 8.61
C LYS A 7 -25.58 67.87 9.50
N LEU A 8 -25.16 68.00 10.77
CA LEU A 8 -25.31 69.07 11.79
C LEU A 8 -26.70 69.51 12.27
N LEU A 9 -26.89 69.50 13.59
CA LEU A 9 -27.25 70.70 14.36
C LEU A 9 -26.87 70.60 15.84
N ALA A 10 -26.47 71.73 16.42
CA ALA A 10 -26.00 71.93 17.78
C ALA A 10 -27.13 71.96 18.83
N ALA A 11 -26.82 71.60 20.08
CA ALA A 11 -27.56 72.03 21.26
C ALA A 11 -26.58 72.33 22.40
N VAL A 12 -26.47 73.61 22.74
CA VAL A 12 -25.83 74.14 23.94
C VAL A 12 -26.78 73.93 25.10
N LEU A 13 -26.35 73.21 26.14
CA LEU A 13 -26.98 73.25 27.46
C LEU A 13 -25.90 73.47 28.52
N VAL A 14 -25.91 74.67 29.09
CA VAL A 14 -25.14 75.03 30.28
C VAL A 14 -25.87 74.43 31.48
N LEU A 15 -25.28 73.42 32.13
CA LEU A 15 -25.60 73.05 33.50
C LEU A 15 -24.33 73.14 34.35
N THR A 16 -24.39 74.07 35.30
CA THR A 16 -23.48 74.24 36.41
C THR A 16 -23.50 72.98 37.29
N GLY A 17 -22.47 72.14 37.14
CA GLY A 17 -22.17 71.03 38.03
C GLY A 17 -20.87 71.34 38.77
N VAL A 18 -20.96 71.41 40.09
CA VAL A 18 -19.82 71.54 41.01
C VAL A 18 -18.80 70.44 40.68
N VAL A 19 -17.58 70.82 40.33
CA VAL A 19 -16.42 69.92 40.30
C VAL A 19 -16.10 69.60 41.75
N LEU A 20 -16.71 68.55 42.28
CA LEU A 20 -16.05 67.77 43.31
C LEU A 20 -14.89 67.09 42.59
N VAL A 21 -13.68 67.61 42.82
CA VAL A 21 -12.46 66.83 42.66
C VAL A 21 -12.56 65.72 43.70
N GLY A 22 -13.31 64.66 43.37
CA GLY A 22 -13.08 63.37 44.00
C GLY A 22 -11.67 62.99 43.61
N GLY A 23 -10.80 62.79 44.59
CA GLY A 23 -9.51 62.16 44.33
C GLY A 23 -9.78 60.91 43.50
N ALA A 24 -9.12 60.80 42.36
CA ALA A 24 -9.06 59.53 41.65
C ALA A 24 -8.46 58.55 42.64
N GLY A 25 -9.31 57.71 43.25
CA GLY A 25 -8.81 56.55 43.97
C GLY A 25 -8.09 55.72 42.94
N GLU A 26 -6.80 55.49 43.13
CA GLU A 26 -6.03 54.64 42.26
C GLU A 26 -6.74 53.28 42.17
N SER A 27 -7.20 52.94 40.96
CA SER A 27 -7.80 51.66 40.63
C SER A 27 -6.78 50.86 39.84
N CYS A 28 -6.81 49.53 39.97
CA CYS A 28 -5.97 48.68 39.13
C CYS A 28 -6.10 49.05 37.64
N PRO A 29 -4.99 48.94 36.90
CA PRO A 29 -4.93 49.32 35.50
C PRO A 29 -6.00 48.61 34.70
N ASN A 30 -6.81 49.40 33.98
CA ASN A 30 -7.94 48.93 33.17
C ASN A 30 -8.88 47.95 33.93
N SER A 31 -8.98 48.04 35.26
CA SER A 31 -9.68 47.05 36.10
C SER A 31 -9.26 45.59 35.83
N CYS A 32 -7.96 45.37 35.57
CA CYS A 32 -7.39 44.08 35.18
C CYS A 32 -8.08 43.45 33.96
N SER A 33 -8.64 44.28 33.07
CA SER A 33 -9.35 43.89 31.85
C SER A 33 -10.42 42.82 32.06
N ASP A 34 -11.00 42.73 33.27
CA ASP A 34 -11.88 41.65 33.72
C ASP A 34 -11.27 40.23 33.67
N ASN A 35 -9.96 40.12 33.45
CA ASN A 35 -9.19 38.86 33.36
C ASN A 35 -8.20 38.68 34.51
N GLY A 36 -8.41 39.39 35.63
CA GLY A 36 -7.54 39.29 36.79
C GLY A 36 -8.17 39.85 38.04
N VAL A 37 -7.48 39.65 39.17
CA VAL A 37 -7.86 40.20 40.47
C VAL A 37 -6.87 41.29 40.86
N CYS A 38 -7.40 42.48 41.11
CA CYS A 38 -6.64 43.59 41.66
C CYS A 38 -6.23 43.30 43.10
N ASP A 39 -4.93 43.34 43.40
CA ASP A 39 -4.47 43.19 44.78
C ASP A 39 -4.28 44.54 45.51
N LYS A 40 -3.88 44.47 46.78
CA LYS A 40 -3.75 45.63 47.67
C LYS A 40 -2.65 46.62 47.26
N ASN A 41 -1.73 46.21 46.39
CA ASN A 41 -0.65 47.04 45.85
C ASN A 41 -1.01 47.57 44.45
N LEU A 42 -2.28 47.45 44.05
CA LEU A 42 -2.80 47.88 42.73
C LEU A 42 -2.17 47.14 41.55
N VAL A 43 -1.68 45.93 41.79
CA VAL A 43 -1.14 45.02 40.79
C VAL A 43 -2.22 44.01 40.39
N CYS A 44 -2.36 43.78 39.09
CA CYS A 44 -3.28 42.77 38.59
C CYS A 44 -2.69 41.37 38.64
N ARG A 45 -3.35 40.47 39.37
CA ARG A 45 -3.07 39.03 39.34
C ARG A 45 -3.94 38.38 38.28
N CYS A 46 -3.35 38.11 37.12
CA CYS A 46 -4.10 37.57 35.99
C CYS A 46 -4.63 36.16 36.22
N HIS A 47 -5.79 35.89 35.63
CA HIS A 47 -6.35 34.56 35.53
C HIS A 47 -5.49 33.69 34.60
N GLU A 48 -5.63 32.37 34.71
CA GLU A 48 -4.90 31.40 33.89
C GLU A 48 -5.06 31.71 32.39
N GLY A 49 -3.95 31.69 31.66
CA GLY A 49 -3.89 32.01 30.23
C GLY A 49 -3.81 33.51 29.90
N TYR A 50 -3.91 34.40 30.89
CA TYR A 50 -3.75 35.85 30.72
C TYR A 50 -2.49 36.36 31.42
N PHE A 51 -1.88 37.40 30.86
CA PHE A 51 -0.69 38.04 31.41
C PHE A 51 -0.61 39.52 31.01
N GLY A 52 0.46 40.18 31.42
CA GLY A 52 0.65 41.62 31.25
C GLY A 52 0.05 42.42 32.39
N TYR A 53 0.40 43.70 32.47
CA TYR A 53 0.09 44.57 33.61
C TYR A 53 -1.40 44.68 33.94
N ASP A 54 -2.25 44.73 32.92
CA ASP A 54 -3.69 44.86 33.07
C ASP A 54 -4.44 43.59 32.63
N CYS A 55 -3.73 42.46 32.50
CA CYS A 55 -4.28 41.18 32.05
C CYS A 55 -5.00 41.22 30.69
N SER A 56 -4.62 42.16 29.81
CA SER A 56 -5.18 42.27 28.45
C SER A 56 -4.54 41.28 27.46
N LEU A 57 -3.36 40.75 27.76
CA LEU A 57 -2.63 39.82 26.89
C LEU A 57 -2.95 38.37 27.24
N LYS A 58 -2.93 37.51 26.22
CA LYS A 58 -3.22 36.08 26.32
C LYS A 58 -2.01 35.27 25.89
N GLN A 59 -1.72 34.21 26.63
CA GLN A 59 -0.71 33.22 26.26
C GLN A 59 -1.14 32.48 24.99
N CYS A 60 -0.22 32.30 24.05
CA CYS A 60 -0.50 31.47 22.88
C CYS A 60 -0.36 29.98 23.21
N PRO A 61 -1.01 29.11 22.41
CA PRO A 61 -0.83 27.67 22.52
C PRO A 61 0.64 27.26 22.37
N VAL A 62 1.04 26.26 23.15
CA VAL A 62 2.33 25.60 23.04
C VAL A 62 2.18 24.23 22.37
N GLY A 63 3.17 23.85 21.56
CA GLY A 63 3.22 22.57 20.87
C GLY A 63 4.66 22.13 20.64
N LYS A 64 4.88 20.88 20.23
CA LYS A 64 6.22 20.33 19.94
C LYS A 64 6.97 21.28 19.02
N SER A 65 8.12 21.79 19.46
CA SER A 65 8.83 22.80 18.68
C SER A 65 9.53 22.21 17.45
N TRP A 66 9.73 23.04 16.43
CA TRP A 66 10.53 22.69 15.24
C TRP A 66 11.87 23.42 15.20
N GLY A 67 12.29 24.05 16.30
CA GLY A 67 13.37 25.03 16.28
C GLY A 67 13.97 25.37 17.63
N THR A 68 13.41 24.83 18.72
CA THR A 68 13.84 25.12 20.09
C THR A 68 14.65 23.96 20.63
N ILE A 69 15.86 24.27 21.09
CA ILE A 69 16.82 23.34 21.71
C ILE A 69 16.90 23.72 23.19
N THR A 70 16.64 22.76 24.06
CA THR A 70 16.55 22.96 25.52
C THR A 70 17.71 22.31 26.28
N GLY A 71 18.44 21.41 25.62
CA GLY A 71 19.60 20.70 26.19
C GLY A 71 20.47 20.01 25.14
N VAL A 72 21.41 19.17 25.59
CA VAL A 72 22.23 18.32 24.73
C VAL A 72 21.37 17.19 24.17
N ASP A 73 21.28 17.08 22.85
CA ASP A 73 20.41 16.17 22.11
C ASP A 73 18.91 16.28 22.51
N GLU A 74 18.52 17.38 23.14
CA GLU A 74 17.15 17.69 23.57
C GLU A 74 16.62 18.87 22.74
N ALA A 75 15.83 18.53 21.71
CA ALA A 75 15.05 19.45 20.91
C ALA A 75 13.57 19.04 20.89
N HIS A 76 12.70 19.91 20.36
CA HIS A 76 11.26 19.68 20.18
C HIS A 76 10.39 19.71 21.44
N ASP A 77 10.94 20.16 22.56
CA ASP A 77 10.13 20.50 23.74
C ASP A 77 9.03 21.51 23.38
N PRO A 78 7.87 21.49 24.10
CA PRO A 78 6.78 22.41 23.82
C PRO A 78 7.21 23.88 23.86
N ALA A 79 6.95 24.61 22.78
CA ALA A 79 7.24 26.04 22.65
C ALA A 79 6.02 26.81 22.17
N GLU A 80 5.96 28.10 22.49
CA GLU A 80 4.93 29.02 22.01
C GLU A 80 4.89 29.00 20.48
N CYS A 81 3.70 28.75 19.92
CA CYS A 81 3.50 28.59 18.48
C CYS A 81 4.50 27.61 17.84
N SER A 82 4.95 26.59 18.60
CA SER A 82 5.89 25.55 18.20
C SER A 82 7.20 26.07 17.58
N GLY A 83 7.56 27.33 17.87
CA GLY A 83 8.68 28.00 17.21
C GLY A 83 8.51 28.11 15.69
N ARG A 84 7.28 28.14 15.17
CA ARG A 84 6.94 28.24 13.72
C ARG A 84 5.77 29.17 13.45
N GLY A 85 5.60 30.17 14.29
CA GLY A 85 4.60 31.21 14.11
C GLY A 85 4.77 32.36 15.08
N THR A 86 4.12 33.47 14.77
CA THR A 86 4.09 34.66 15.63
C THR A 86 2.87 34.59 16.52
N CYS A 87 3.04 34.81 17.82
CA CYS A 87 1.91 34.92 18.74
C CYS A 87 1.23 36.28 18.62
N ALA A 88 -0.07 36.29 18.32
CA ALA A 88 -0.91 37.47 18.47
C ALA A 88 -1.39 37.56 19.93
N TYR A 89 -0.57 38.14 20.82
CA TYR A 89 -0.86 38.19 22.27
C TYR A 89 -2.20 38.86 22.62
N GLY A 90 -2.74 39.75 21.78
CA GLY A 90 -4.07 40.33 22.00
C GLY A 90 -5.23 39.32 21.86
N SER A 91 -5.06 38.26 21.07
CA SER A 91 -6.07 37.20 20.90
C SER A 91 -5.65 35.85 21.49
N GLY A 92 -4.36 35.64 21.78
CA GLY A 92 -3.80 34.36 22.22
C GLY A 92 -3.82 33.32 21.09
N SER A 93 -3.63 33.75 19.85
CA SER A 93 -3.66 32.86 18.67
C SER A 93 -2.36 32.94 17.90
N CYS A 94 -1.89 31.80 17.38
CA CYS A 94 -0.68 31.73 16.57
C CYS A 94 -0.99 32.04 15.10
N VAL A 95 -0.16 32.88 14.49
CA VAL A 95 -0.11 33.08 13.04
C VAL A 95 1.05 32.26 12.50
N CYS A 96 0.75 31.16 11.82
CA CYS A 96 1.77 30.19 11.40
C CYS A 96 2.58 30.65 10.20
N GLN A 97 3.84 30.23 10.17
CA GLN A 97 4.68 30.27 8.97
C GLN A 97 4.00 29.48 7.84
N SER A 98 4.18 29.93 6.59
CA SER A 98 3.70 29.19 5.42
C SER A 98 4.21 27.75 5.41
N GLY A 99 3.30 26.79 5.20
CA GLY A 99 3.61 25.37 5.28
C GLY A 99 3.45 24.75 6.67
N PHE A 100 2.97 25.52 7.66
CA PHE A 100 2.63 25.02 8.99
C PHE A 100 1.18 25.33 9.38
N THR A 101 0.58 24.44 10.17
CA THR A 101 -0.81 24.53 10.62
C THR A 101 -1.00 23.98 12.03
N GLY A 102 -2.25 24.02 12.51
CA GLY A 102 -2.61 23.71 13.88
C GLY A 102 -2.63 24.94 14.80
N ASN A 103 -3.28 24.82 15.95
CA ASN A 103 -3.48 25.94 16.88
C ASN A 103 -2.16 26.51 17.44
N ALA A 104 -1.11 25.69 17.48
CA ALA A 104 0.23 26.09 17.89
C ALA A 104 1.23 26.00 16.72
N CYS A 105 0.78 25.93 15.46
CA CYS A 105 1.67 25.77 14.29
C CYS A 105 2.55 24.51 14.35
N GLN A 106 2.06 23.46 15.02
CA GLN A 106 2.84 22.26 15.31
C GLN A 106 2.87 21.26 14.15
N TYR A 107 1.99 21.38 13.15
CA TYR A 107 1.87 20.41 12.05
C TYR A 107 2.43 20.99 10.75
N THR A 108 3.13 20.20 9.95
CA THR A 108 3.36 20.60 8.54
C THR A 108 2.06 20.51 7.77
N GLU A 109 1.85 21.46 6.86
CA GLU A 109 0.75 21.39 5.91
C GLU A 109 1.07 20.38 4.80
N CYS A 110 0.08 19.58 4.42
CA CYS A 110 0.22 18.77 3.22
C CYS A 110 0.25 19.65 1.97
N LEU A 111 1.18 19.33 1.07
CA LEU A 111 1.45 20.10 -0.13
C LEU A 111 0.17 20.27 -0.95
N GLU A 112 -0.21 21.52 -1.21
CA GLU A 112 -1.39 21.90 -2.02
C GLU A 112 -2.69 21.21 -1.56
N SER A 113 -2.80 20.90 -0.25
CA SER A 113 -3.92 20.12 0.31
C SER A 113 -4.17 18.80 -0.44
N CYS A 114 -3.08 18.15 -0.88
CA CYS A 114 -3.10 16.93 -1.69
C CYS A 114 -3.89 17.07 -2.99
N PHE A 115 -3.97 18.28 -3.56
CA PHE A 115 -4.75 18.62 -4.76
C PHE A 115 -6.24 18.17 -4.72
N ASN A 116 -6.76 17.84 -3.53
CA ASN A 116 -8.04 17.12 -3.36
C ASN A 116 -8.11 15.74 -4.06
N HIS A 117 -6.96 15.14 -4.32
CA HIS A 117 -6.77 13.79 -4.88
C HIS A 117 -6.06 12.87 -3.89
N GLY A 118 -6.23 13.13 -2.60
CA GLY A 118 -5.63 12.34 -1.54
C GLY A 118 -6.05 12.81 -0.15
N LYS A 119 -5.49 12.16 0.85
CA LYS A 119 -5.70 12.48 2.27
C LYS A 119 -4.40 12.94 2.88
N CYS A 120 -4.45 14.06 3.60
CA CYS A 120 -3.37 14.50 4.44
C CYS A 120 -3.29 13.62 5.69
N ILE A 121 -2.18 12.91 5.88
CA ILE A 121 -1.99 11.98 7.00
C ILE A 121 -0.61 12.17 7.63
N SER A 122 -0.46 11.80 8.90
CA SER A 122 0.83 11.84 9.60
C SER A 122 1.70 10.61 9.31
N MET A 123 2.98 10.68 9.66
CA MET A 123 3.92 9.54 9.60
C MET A 123 3.40 8.30 10.34
N LYS A 124 2.79 8.47 11.52
CA LYS A 124 2.15 7.38 12.26
C LYS A 124 1.03 6.72 11.46
N THR A 125 0.12 7.52 10.90
CA THR A 125 -0.99 6.98 10.10
C THR A 125 -0.50 6.34 8.79
N LEU A 126 0.63 6.83 8.24
CA LEU A 126 1.29 6.20 7.10
C LEU A 126 1.85 4.82 7.49
N ALA A 127 2.54 4.69 8.62
CA ALA A 127 3.13 3.42 9.10
C ALA A 127 2.07 2.31 9.28
N GLU A 128 0.88 2.67 9.77
CA GLU A 128 -0.27 1.77 9.96
C GLU A 128 -0.91 1.27 8.63
N LYS A 129 -0.36 1.63 7.46
CA LYS A 129 -0.87 1.17 6.15
C LYS A 129 -0.32 -0.18 5.75
N GLU A 130 -1.14 -1.21 5.98
CA GLU A 130 -0.78 -2.60 5.68
C GLU A 130 -0.50 -2.86 4.20
N VAL A 131 -1.23 -2.18 3.30
CA VAL A 131 -0.99 -2.34 1.85
C VAL A 131 0.44 -1.98 1.48
N ILE A 132 0.95 -0.88 2.02
CA ILE A 132 2.31 -0.40 1.72
C ILE A 132 3.35 -1.33 2.34
N SER A 133 3.18 -1.76 3.60
CA SER A 133 4.10 -2.72 4.23
C SER A 133 4.21 -4.04 3.46
N ARG A 134 3.05 -4.57 3.04
CA ARG A 134 2.99 -5.83 2.29
C ARG A 134 3.60 -5.70 0.90
N GLU A 135 3.40 -4.58 0.22
CA GLU A 135 3.97 -4.37 -1.12
C GLU A 135 5.48 -4.13 -1.10
N LEU A 136 5.99 -3.38 -0.13
CA LEU A 136 7.42 -3.04 -0.06
C LEU A 136 8.27 -4.10 0.65
N TYR A 137 7.71 -4.78 1.65
CA TYR A 137 8.47 -5.62 2.57
C TYR A 137 7.86 -6.99 2.86
N ASP A 138 6.73 -7.36 2.24
CA ASP A 138 5.99 -8.62 2.44
C ASP A 138 5.69 -8.97 3.91
N GLN A 139 5.44 -7.94 4.75
CA GLN A 139 5.21 -8.11 6.20
C GLN A 139 4.05 -7.24 6.75
N ASP A 140 3.77 -7.39 8.05
CA ASP A 140 2.77 -6.57 8.75
C ASP A 140 3.23 -5.10 8.90
N VAL A 141 2.32 -4.22 9.31
CA VAL A 141 2.58 -2.78 9.47
C VAL A 141 3.70 -2.50 10.46
N TYR A 142 4.50 -1.47 10.19
CA TYR A 142 5.44 -0.93 11.17
C TYR A 142 4.75 -0.02 12.18
N VAL A 143 5.35 0.12 13.36
CA VAL A 143 4.95 1.09 14.38
C VAL A 143 5.83 2.33 14.28
N TYR A 144 5.21 3.51 14.24
CA TYR A 144 5.92 4.79 14.25
C TYR A 144 5.21 5.74 15.23
N ASP A 145 5.54 5.64 16.51
CA ASP A 145 4.88 6.38 17.59
C ASP A 145 5.79 6.82 18.74
N GLN A 146 7.10 6.55 18.65
CA GLN A 146 8.09 6.95 19.67
C GLN A 146 8.95 8.14 19.25
N LEU A 147 9.15 8.37 17.94
CA LEU A 147 9.94 9.51 17.45
C LEU A 147 9.15 10.81 17.47
N TRP A 148 9.80 11.93 17.78
CA TRP A 148 9.12 13.21 18.02
C TRP A 148 8.18 13.64 16.88
N ASP A 149 8.51 13.27 15.65
CA ASP A 149 7.88 13.69 14.41
C ASP A 149 6.61 12.90 14.04
N PHE A 150 6.29 11.81 14.77
CA PHE A 150 5.29 10.82 14.38
C PHE A 150 3.90 11.38 14.01
N ASP A 151 3.49 12.47 14.67
CA ASP A 151 2.20 13.15 14.49
C ASP A 151 2.32 14.59 14.00
N VAL A 152 3.55 15.09 13.76
CA VAL A 152 3.77 16.49 13.36
C VAL A 152 4.19 16.63 11.90
N ILE A 153 4.90 15.65 11.34
CA ILE A 153 5.12 15.56 9.90
C ILE A 153 3.91 14.93 9.22
N HIS A 154 3.34 15.66 8.28
CA HIS A 154 2.24 15.23 7.42
C HIS A 154 2.65 15.21 5.94
N GLY A 155 2.03 14.31 5.20
CA GLY A 155 2.13 14.24 3.75
C GLY A 155 0.90 13.60 3.13
N CYS A 156 0.92 13.49 1.80
CA CYS A 156 -0.25 13.09 1.04
C CYS A 156 -0.30 11.60 0.76
N GLN A 157 -1.37 10.95 1.21
CA GLN A 157 -1.77 9.64 0.72
C GLN A 157 -2.67 9.82 -0.50
N CYS A 158 -2.16 9.55 -1.70
CA CYS A 158 -2.91 9.76 -2.93
C CYS A 158 -4.02 8.74 -3.16
N ASP A 159 -5.10 9.21 -3.79
CA ASP A 159 -6.17 8.39 -4.30
C ASP A 159 -5.70 7.57 -5.51
N ALA A 160 -6.38 6.47 -5.80
CA ALA A 160 -6.03 5.60 -6.92
C ALA A 160 -6.01 6.39 -8.25
N GLY A 161 -4.91 6.24 -9.00
CA GLY A 161 -4.68 6.95 -10.26
C GLY A 161 -3.93 8.28 -10.11
N PHE A 162 -3.57 8.68 -8.89
CA PHE A 162 -2.73 9.84 -8.61
C PHE A 162 -1.49 9.45 -7.81
N HIS A 163 -0.40 10.19 -7.98
CA HIS A 163 0.85 10.01 -7.25
C HIS A 163 1.60 11.35 -7.11
N GLY A 164 2.82 11.27 -6.57
CA GLY A 164 3.65 12.43 -6.27
C GLY A 164 3.33 13.02 -4.89
N PRO A 165 4.15 13.97 -4.42
CA PRO A 165 4.09 14.43 -3.03
C PRO A 165 2.85 15.28 -2.72
N SER A 166 2.20 15.83 -3.74
CA SER A 166 0.98 16.64 -3.66
C SER A 166 -0.25 15.94 -4.26
N CYS A 167 -0.12 14.71 -4.78
CA CYS A 167 -1.14 14.00 -5.56
C CYS A 167 -1.64 14.75 -6.81
N SER A 168 -0.84 15.66 -7.36
CA SER A 168 -1.13 16.39 -8.60
C SER A 168 -0.89 15.56 -9.86
N LEU A 169 -0.01 14.57 -9.78
CA LEU A 169 0.43 13.76 -10.92
C LEU A 169 -0.47 12.54 -11.09
N LYS A 170 -0.81 12.23 -12.34
CA LYS A 170 -1.64 11.08 -12.71
C LYS A 170 -0.78 9.88 -13.03
N THR A 171 -1.13 8.74 -12.46
CA THR A 171 -0.45 7.47 -12.70
C THR A 171 -0.67 7.02 -14.15
N CYS A 172 0.41 6.75 -14.87
CA CYS A 172 0.34 6.10 -16.17
C CYS A 172 0.29 4.57 -16.03
N PRO A 173 -0.21 3.86 -17.05
CA PRO A 173 -0.12 2.42 -17.10
C PRO A 173 1.34 1.93 -17.08
N ASP A 174 1.60 0.95 -16.22
CA ASP A 174 2.84 0.18 -16.24
C ASP A 174 2.67 -1.07 -17.10
N GLY A 175 3.76 -1.58 -17.64
CA GLY A 175 3.75 -2.78 -18.47
C GLY A 175 5.11 -3.43 -18.63
N ASP A 176 5.08 -4.60 -19.26
CA ASP A 176 6.24 -5.39 -19.61
C ASP A 176 6.89 -4.83 -20.89
N ASP A 177 8.21 -4.87 -20.96
CA ASP A 177 8.93 -4.45 -22.15
C ASP A 177 8.76 -5.52 -23.25
N PRO A 178 8.21 -5.22 -24.44
CA PRO A 178 7.97 -6.23 -25.47
C PRO A 178 9.22 -6.91 -26.03
N LEU A 179 10.41 -6.38 -25.72
CA LEU A 179 11.68 -6.86 -26.25
C LEU A 179 12.52 -7.64 -25.23
N THR A 180 12.05 -7.77 -23.99
CA THR A 180 12.61 -8.71 -23.02
C THR A 180 12.04 -10.11 -23.29
N THR A 181 12.88 -11.13 -23.11
CA THR A 181 12.55 -12.52 -23.47
C THR A 181 12.90 -13.46 -22.35
N GLY A 182 12.17 -14.57 -22.22
CA GLY A 182 12.43 -15.60 -21.21
C GLY A 182 11.90 -15.26 -19.82
N GLN A 183 11.04 -14.23 -19.72
CA GLN A 183 10.38 -13.88 -18.47
C GLN A 183 9.21 -14.81 -18.19
N VAL A 184 8.85 -14.90 -16.91
CA VAL A 184 7.76 -15.72 -16.42
C VAL A 184 6.77 -14.89 -15.62
N ASN A 185 5.51 -15.28 -15.66
CA ASN A 185 4.45 -14.71 -14.82
C ASN A 185 4.64 -15.18 -13.37
N GLU A 186 4.19 -14.35 -12.42
CA GLU A 186 4.06 -14.74 -11.01
C GLU A 186 3.07 -15.90 -10.88
N VAL A 187 3.45 -16.93 -10.11
CA VAL A 187 2.60 -18.07 -9.77
C VAL A 187 2.59 -18.26 -8.27
N GLN A 188 1.45 -18.00 -7.64
CA GLN A 188 1.22 -18.30 -6.23
C GLN A 188 0.41 -19.59 -6.07
N LEU A 189 0.57 -20.25 -4.93
CA LEU A 189 -0.06 -21.53 -4.64
C LEU A 189 -1.06 -21.38 -3.50
N LEU A 190 -2.20 -22.05 -3.61
CA LEU A 190 -3.21 -22.15 -2.56
C LEU A 190 -3.56 -23.62 -2.34
N GLN A 191 -3.24 -24.16 -1.17
CA GLN A 191 -3.61 -25.51 -0.77
C GLN A 191 -4.80 -25.47 0.17
N CYS A 192 -5.88 -26.18 -0.13
CA CYS A 192 -7.04 -26.24 0.73
C CYS A 192 -7.49 -27.67 1.04
N LEU A 193 -7.56 -27.99 2.33
CA LEU A 193 -8.09 -29.23 2.89
C LEU A 193 -9.46 -28.95 3.50
N THR A 194 -10.46 -29.78 3.19
CA THR A 194 -11.72 -29.79 3.95
C THR A 194 -12.39 -31.16 3.94
N THR A 195 -13.27 -31.39 4.92
CA THR A 195 -14.11 -32.60 5.01
C THR A 195 -15.55 -32.25 4.69
N TYR A 196 -16.26 -33.09 3.95
CA TYR A 196 -17.66 -32.92 3.56
C TYR A 196 -18.51 -34.04 4.16
N GLN A 197 -18.78 -33.91 5.46
CA GLN A 197 -19.27 -35.00 6.29
C GLN A 197 -20.77 -35.22 6.17
N GLN A 198 -21.58 -34.19 5.95
CA GLN A 198 -23.01 -34.34 5.74
C GLN A 198 -23.50 -33.42 4.64
N GLN A 199 -24.28 -33.98 3.73
CA GLN A 199 -24.81 -33.29 2.57
C GLN A 199 -26.25 -33.73 2.33
N THR A 200 -27.10 -32.81 1.89
CA THR A 200 -28.48 -33.11 1.55
C THR A 200 -28.69 -32.94 0.06
N VAL A 201 -29.02 -34.04 -0.61
CA VAL A 201 -29.43 -34.06 -2.01
C VAL A 201 -30.95 -33.96 -2.05
N VAL A 202 -31.47 -32.89 -2.64
CA VAL A 202 -32.90 -32.67 -2.83
C VAL A 202 -33.20 -32.80 -4.32
N LEU A 203 -34.21 -33.60 -4.65
CA LEU A 203 -34.86 -33.64 -5.96
C LEU A 203 -36.30 -33.14 -5.81
N GLN A 204 -36.66 -32.10 -6.55
CA GLN A 204 -37.96 -31.46 -6.56
C GLN A 204 -38.52 -31.48 -7.98
N SER A 205 -39.73 -31.99 -8.16
CA SER A 205 -40.43 -32.13 -9.45
C SER A 205 -41.74 -31.34 -9.47
N ASP A 206 -42.28 -31.09 -10.66
CA ASP A 206 -43.59 -30.42 -10.81
C ASP A 206 -44.76 -31.40 -10.60
N ALA A 207 -44.54 -32.70 -10.84
CA ALA A 207 -45.48 -33.79 -10.63
C ALA A 207 -44.75 -35.03 -10.07
N GLN A 208 -45.50 -35.98 -9.51
CA GLN A 208 -44.92 -37.21 -8.96
C GLN A 208 -44.18 -38.00 -10.06
N LEU A 209 -42.91 -38.32 -9.81
CA LEU A 209 -42.09 -39.10 -10.74
C LEU A 209 -42.44 -40.59 -10.61
N THR A 210 -42.68 -41.27 -11.73
CA THR A 210 -42.95 -42.72 -11.77
C THR A 210 -41.78 -43.54 -12.31
N LYS A 211 -40.81 -42.92 -13.00
CA LYS A 211 -39.55 -43.56 -13.44
C LYS A 211 -38.46 -42.54 -13.81
N GLY A 212 -37.21 -42.96 -13.79
CA GLY A 212 -36.04 -42.17 -14.22
C GLY A 212 -34.79 -42.36 -13.36
N LYS A 213 -33.62 -41.93 -13.86
CA LYS A 213 -32.32 -42.07 -13.18
C LYS A 213 -31.50 -40.78 -13.22
N PHE A 214 -30.64 -40.55 -12.23
CA PHE A 214 -29.71 -39.41 -12.16
C PHE A 214 -28.30 -39.85 -11.76
N ILE A 215 -27.32 -38.93 -11.82
CA ILE A 215 -25.95 -39.19 -11.33
C ILE A 215 -25.51 -38.12 -10.33
N LEU A 216 -24.56 -38.49 -9.47
CA LEU A 216 -23.85 -37.57 -8.60
C LEU A 216 -22.37 -37.54 -8.99
N LYS A 217 -21.80 -36.35 -9.06
CA LYS A 217 -20.35 -36.15 -9.15
C LYS A 217 -19.79 -36.04 -7.73
N PHE A 218 -18.67 -36.72 -7.49
CA PHE A 218 -17.92 -36.70 -6.24
C PHE A 218 -16.44 -36.59 -6.58
N GLY A 219 -15.90 -35.38 -6.44
CA GLY A 219 -14.57 -35.08 -6.91
C GLY A 219 -14.49 -35.16 -8.44
N LYS A 220 -13.49 -35.90 -8.95
CA LYS A 220 -13.38 -36.27 -10.37
C LYS A 220 -14.19 -37.54 -10.75
N GLN A 221 -14.82 -38.19 -9.78
CA GLN A 221 -15.57 -39.42 -10.01
C GLN A 221 -17.07 -39.17 -10.18
N TYR A 222 -17.76 -40.12 -10.79
CA TYR A 222 -19.21 -40.11 -10.99
C TYR A 222 -19.81 -41.39 -10.46
N THR A 223 -20.97 -41.29 -9.82
CA THR A 223 -21.72 -42.47 -9.40
C THR A 223 -22.24 -43.25 -10.61
N ARG A 224 -22.56 -44.53 -10.39
CA ARG A 224 -23.47 -45.25 -11.29
C ARG A 224 -24.84 -44.53 -11.34
N PRO A 225 -25.65 -44.70 -12.41
CA PRO A 225 -26.99 -44.13 -12.46
C PRO A 225 -27.84 -44.60 -11.28
N ILE A 226 -28.39 -43.63 -10.54
CA ILE A 226 -29.24 -43.85 -9.37
C ILE A 226 -30.70 -43.74 -9.81
N SER A 227 -31.47 -44.82 -9.66
CA SER A 227 -32.90 -44.83 -9.96
C SER A 227 -33.70 -44.06 -8.92
N ILE A 228 -34.66 -43.24 -9.35
CA ILE A 228 -35.55 -42.51 -8.43
C ILE A 228 -36.65 -43.39 -7.82
N ASN A 229 -37.05 -44.45 -8.56
CA ASN A 229 -38.13 -45.38 -8.21
C ASN A 229 -37.67 -46.84 -8.34
N ALA A 230 -36.83 -47.31 -7.42
CA ALA A 230 -36.76 -48.75 -7.18
C ALA A 230 -38.13 -49.20 -6.62
N LEU A 231 -39.00 -49.76 -7.47
CA LEU A 231 -40.26 -50.36 -7.06
C LEU A 231 -39.98 -51.53 -6.09
N GLY A 232 -40.47 -51.41 -4.85
CA GLY A 232 -40.60 -52.48 -3.85
C GLY A 232 -39.49 -52.50 -2.78
N ASP A 233 -39.85 -52.15 -1.53
CA ASP A 233 -39.17 -52.42 -0.24
C ASP A 233 -37.64 -52.22 -0.08
N LEU A 234 -36.89 -51.83 -1.12
CA LEU A 234 -35.43 -51.85 -1.17
C LEU A 234 -34.77 -50.47 -1.09
N ASP A 235 -35.44 -49.37 -1.43
CA ASP A 235 -34.86 -48.00 -1.39
C ASP A 235 -35.56 -47.04 -0.40
N THR A 236 -36.35 -47.59 0.52
CA THR A 236 -37.04 -46.86 1.60
C THR A 236 -36.08 -46.14 2.55
N PHE A 237 -34.78 -46.45 2.49
CA PHE A 237 -33.73 -45.83 3.30
C PHE A 237 -32.62 -45.12 2.48
N GLY A 238 -32.75 -44.99 1.15
CA GLY A 238 -31.69 -44.37 0.32
C GLY A 238 -30.51 -45.30 -0.03
N SER A 239 -30.76 -46.61 -0.05
CA SER A 239 -29.76 -47.64 -0.34
C SER A 239 -29.21 -47.52 -1.77
N SER A 240 -29.98 -46.99 -2.71
CA SER A 240 -29.58 -46.77 -4.11
C SER A 240 -28.45 -45.73 -4.23
N VAL A 241 -28.59 -44.61 -3.52
CA VAL A 241 -27.58 -43.55 -3.41
C VAL A 241 -26.36 -44.06 -2.66
N ALA A 242 -26.56 -44.73 -1.51
CA ALA A 242 -25.46 -45.28 -0.71
C ALA A 242 -24.62 -46.31 -1.50
N THR A 243 -25.26 -47.26 -2.18
CA THR A 243 -24.57 -48.27 -2.99
C THR A 243 -23.76 -47.64 -4.13
N SER A 244 -24.33 -46.61 -4.77
CA SER A 244 -23.67 -45.94 -5.89
C SER A 244 -22.48 -45.08 -5.45
N LEU A 245 -22.52 -44.54 -4.23
CA LEU A 245 -21.40 -43.80 -3.62
C LEU A 245 -20.32 -44.74 -3.05
N LEU A 246 -20.68 -45.90 -2.48
CA LEU A 246 -19.72 -46.93 -2.02
C LEU A 246 -18.90 -47.52 -3.17
N ALA A 247 -19.39 -47.45 -4.40
CA ALA A 247 -18.66 -47.90 -5.58
C ALA A 247 -17.54 -46.94 -6.01
N LEU A 248 -17.44 -45.76 -5.39
CA LEU A 248 -16.41 -44.76 -5.69
C LEU A 248 -15.12 -45.07 -4.93
N GLN A 249 -13.98 -44.81 -5.59
CA GLN A 249 -12.68 -44.93 -4.95
C GLN A 249 -12.56 -43.93 -3.79
N GLY A 250 -11.98 -44.39 -2.67
CA GLY A 250 -11.79 -43.58 -1.46
C GLY A 250 -13.02 -43.42 -0.57
N VAL A 251 -14.17 -44.02 -0.94
CA VAL A 251 -15.38 -44.08 -0.10
C VAL A 251 -15.51 -45.48 0.51
N ALA A 252 -14.98 -45.67 1.71
CA ALA A 252 -15.04 -46.95 2.42
C ALA A 252 -16.36 -47.17 3.16
N ALA A 253 -17.04 -46.08 3.56
CA ALA A 253 -18.33 -46.11 4.19
C ALA A 253 -19.14 -44.85 3.86
N VAL A 254 -20.46 -44.99 3.75
CA VAL A 254 -21.40 -43.86 3.62
C VAL A 254 -22.76 -44.30 4.13
N THR A 255 -23.41 -43.43 4.89
CA THR A 255 -24.78 -43.64 5.34
C THR A 255 -25.68 -42.71 4.55
N CYS A 256 -26.73 -43.23 3.94
CA CYS A 256 -27.76 -42.42 3.32
C CYS A 256 -29.07 -42.65 4.09
N THR A 257 -29.83 -41.60 4.31
CA THR A 257 -31.22 -41.70 4.77
C THR A 257 -32.12 -40.91 3.83
N ARG A 258 -33.23 -41.53 3.43
CA ARG A 258 -34.24 -40.88 2.60
C ARG A 258 -35.30 -40.28 3.51
N THR A 259 -35.61 -39.01 3.31
CA THR A 259 -36.71 -38.31 3.98
C THR A 259 -37.70 -37.89 2.90
N ASP A 260 -38.95 -38.32 3.00
CA ASP A 260 -39.94 -38.13 1.93
C ASP A 260 -41.04 -37.16 2.39
N PRO A 261 -40.81 -35.82 2.37
CA PRO A 261 -41.81 -34.94 2.92
C PRO A 261 -42.98 -34.71 1.97
N GLN A 262 -42.93 -34.97 0.66
CA GLN A 262 -44.02 -34.68 -0.29
C GLN A 262 -43.93 -35.51 -1.61
N PRO A 263 -45.05 -35.77 -2.31
CA PRO A 263 -45.08 -36.54 -3.58
C PRO A 263 -44.27 -35.94 -4.74
N THR A 264 -43.84 -34.69 -4.61
CA THR A 264 -43.07 -33.92 -5.61
C THR A 264 -41.70 -33.48 -5.10
N ARG A 265 -41.26 -33.97 -3.93
CA ARG A 265 -39.96 -33.61 -3.36
C ARG A 265 -39.35 -34.78 -2.59
N ILE A 266 -38.25 -35.31 -3.10
CA ILE A 266 -37.47 -36.40 -2.52
C ILE A 266 -36.18 -35.81 -1.94
N GLU A 267 -35.82 -36.20 -0.72
CA GLU A 267 -34.61 -35.75 -0.05
C GLU A 267 -33.77 -36.95 0.42
N TRP A 268 -32.48 -36.93 0.11
CA TRP A 268 -31.49 -37.86 0.63
C TRP A 268 -30.48 -37.11 1.47
N ARG A 269 -30.39 -37.47 2.74
CA ARG A 269 -29.32 -37.02 3.62
C ARG A 269 -28.19 -38.04 3.54
N VAL A 270 -27.04 -37.60 3.05
CA VAL A 270 -25.83 -38.39 2.84
C VAL A 270 -24.81 -37.99 3.90
N THR A 271 -24.32 -38.96 4.67
CA THR A 271 -23.31 -38.77 5.71
C THR A 271 -22.08 -39.62 5.39
N PHE A 272 -20.94 -38.95 5.24
CA PHE A 272 -19.63 -39.55 5.07
C PHE A 272 -18.87 -39.54 6.41
N PRO A 273 -18.36 -40.68 6.90
CA PRO A 273 -17.45 -40.70 8.02
C PRO A 273 -16.09 -40.12 7.64
N THR A 274 -15.40 -39.54 8.62
CA THR A 274 -14.06 -38.97 8.43
C THR A 274 -12.98 -40.00 8.09
N SER A 275 -13.26 -41.30 8.26
CA SER A 275 -12.38 -42.40 7.89
C SER A 275 -12.23 -42.60 6.37
N ASN A 276 -13.09 -41.98 5.54
CA ASN A 276 -12.94 -42.03 4.10
C ASN A 276 -11.68 -41.28 3.66
N THR A 277 -10.88 -41.91 2.80
CA THR A 277 -9.63 -41.32 2.29
C THR A 277 -9.88 -40.24 1.24
N MET A 278 -11.11 -40.13 0.73
CA MET A 278 -11.55 -39.04 -0.11
C MET A 278 -12.83 -38.38 0.39
N GLN A 279 -12.89 -37.05 0.36
CA GLN A 279 -14.10 -36.28 0.67
C GLN A 279 -14.26 -35.10 -0.28
N ASN A 280 -15.43 -34.97 -0.90
CA ASN A 280 -15.77 -33.94 -1.86
C ASN A 280 -17.24 -33.51 -1.69
N ALA A 281 -17.58 -32.29 -2.11
CA ALA A 281 -18.98 -31.92 -2.22
C ALA A 281 -19.63 -32.72 -3.37
N LEU A 282 -20.81 -33.27 -3.09
CA LEU A 282 -21.67 -33.91 -4.08
C LEU A 282 -22.23 -32.84 -4.99
N VAL A 283 -22.18 -33.09 -6.29
CA VAL A 283 -22.82 -32.23 -7.28
C VAL A 283 -23.81 -33.08 -8.07
N PRO A 284 -25.12 -32.84 -7.93
CA PRO A 284 -26.11 -33.57 -8.70
C PRO A 284 -26.09 -33.08 -10.13
N GLY A 285 -26.37 -33.97 -11.07
CA GLY A 285 -26.53 -33.55 -12.45
C GLY A 285 -27.12 -34.58 -13.37
N TRP A 286 -27.42 -34.08 -14.57
CA TRP A 286 -27.93 -34.81 -15.72
C TRP A 286 -26.85 -34.66 -16.78
N LYS A 287 -26.32 -35.77 -17.29
CA LYS A 287 -25.37 -35.68 -18.41
C LYS A 287 -26.19 -35.62 -19.69
N ALA A 288 -26.42 -34.43 -20.23
CA ALA A 288 -26.83 -34.30 -21.62
C ALA A 288 -25.62 -34.11 -22.53
N VAL A 289 -25.64 -34.84 -23.64
CA VAL A 289 -24.66 -34.69 -24.71
C VAL A 289 -25.41 -34.33 -25.96
N GLU A 290 -25.05 -33.20 -26.54
CA GLU A 290 -25.45 -32.83 -27.89
C GLU A 290 -24.21 -32.85 -28.79
N VAL A 291 -24.38 -33.32 -30.02
CA VAL A 291 -23.30 -33.31 -31.03
C VAL A 291 -23.86 -32.68 -32.29
N GLN A 292 -23.23 -31.61 -32.73
CA GLN A 292 -23.51 -30.97 -34.01
C GLN A 292 -22.32 -31.18 -34.95
N GLN A 293 -22.61 -31.55 -36.20
CA GLN A 293 -21.59 -31.84 -37.20
C GLN A 293 -21.88 -31.09 -38.49
N PHE A 294 -20.84 -30.56 -39.12
CA PHE A 294 -20.92 -29.93 -40.43
C PHE A 294 -19.68 -30.24 -41.27
N ILE A 295 -19.77 -29.99 -42.56
CA ILE A 295 -18.68 -30.14 -43.52
C ILE A 295 -18.19 -28.75 -43.95
N CYS A 296 -16.87 -28.57 -44.00
CA CYS A 296 -16.25 -27.39 -44.62
C CYS A 296 -15.17 -27.77 -45.65
N ALA A 297 -15.25 -27.20 -46.85
CA ALA A 297 -14.25 -27.32 -47.91
C ALA A 297 -13.83 -25.95 -48.45
N ALA A 298 -12.61 -25.52 -48.09
CA ALA A 298 -12.03 -24.24 -48.47
C ALA A 298 -10.50 -24.31 -48.42
N ASP A 299 -9.83 -23.44 -49.16
CA ASP A 299 -8.36 -23.28 -49.17
C ASP A 299 -7.89 -21.86 -48.79
N SER A 300 -8.83 -20.93 -48.60
CA SER A 300 -8.57 -19.55 -48.20
C SER A 300 -9.83 -18.87 -47.66
N GLY A 301 -9.65 -17.78 -46.91
CA GLY A 301 -10.74 -16.92 -46.45
C GLY A 301 -11.26 -17.20 -45.04
N THR A 302 -12.43 -16.64 -44.73
CA THR A 302 -13.08 -16.69 -43.41
C THR A 302 -14.58 -16.95 -43.53
N PHE A 303 -15.20 -17.47 -42.48
CA PHE A 303 -16.64 -17.64 -42.38
C PHE A 303 -17.19 -17.12 -41.03
N ALA A 304 -18.51 -17.13 -40.90
CA ALA A 304 -19.22 -16.78 -39.68
C ALA A 304 -20.09 -17.95 -39.21
N ILE A 305 -20.25 -18.07 -37.89
CA ILE A 305 -21.13 -19.03 -37.22
C ILE A 305 -22.17 -18.24 -36.43
N THR A 306 -23.42 -18.63 -36.54
CA THR A 306 -24.50 -18.15 -35.67
C THR A 306 -25.03 -19.31 -34.83
N PHE A 307 -25.12 -19.10 -33.53
CA PHE A 307 -25.65 -20.06 -32.56
C PHE A 307 -26.60 -19.33 -31.60
N GLY A 308 -27.85 -19.77 -31.52
CA GLY A 308 -28.90 -19.01 -30.82
C GLY A 308 -29.07 -17.61 -31.41
N ASN A 309 -28.89 -16.57 -30.59
CA ASN A 309 -29.01 -15.16 -30.99
C ASN A 309 -27.65 -14.47 -31.22
N GLU A 310 -26.57 -15.24 -31.27
CA GLU A 310 -25.21 -14.70 -31.32
C GLU A 310 -24.49 -15.13 -32.59
N THR A 311 -23.69 -14.22 -33.15
CA THR A 311 -22.93 -14.48 -34.37
C THR A 311 -21.46 -14.16 -34.14
N ILE A 312 -20.60 -15.15 -34.40
CA ILE A 312 -19.15 -15.01 -34.42
C ILE A 312 -18.71 -14.93 -35.87
N ARG A 313 -17.85 -13.96 -36.19
CA ARG A 313 -17.41 -13.67 -37.55
C ARG A 313 -15.90 -13.83 -37.68
N ASN A 314 -15.41 -13.85 -38.92
CA ASN A 314 -14.00 -13.86 -39.28
C ASN A 314 -13.25 -15.11 -38.79
N ILE A 315 -13.93 -16.26 -38.72
CA ILE A 315 -13.28 -17.52 -38.37
C ILE A 315 -12.46 -17.99 -39.58
N PRO A 316 -11.14 -18.17 -39.46
CA PRO A 316 -10.29 -18.50 -40.59
C PRO A 316 -10.49 -19.96 -41.05
N TYR A 317 -10.43 -20.20 -42.36
CA TYR A 317 -10.60 -21.53 -42.96
C TYR A 317 -9.59 -22.58 -42.43
N ASN A 318 -8.41 -22.12 -42.01
CA ASN A 318 -7.33 -22.95 -41.48
C ASN A 318 -7.25 -22.92 -39.94
N ALA A 319 -8.33 -22.51 -39.25
CA ALA A 319 -8.38 -22.61 -37.80
C ALA A 319 -8.14 -24.07 -37.38
N ASP A 320 -7.16 -24.27 -36.51
CA ASP A 320 -6.97 -25.55 -35.84
C ASP A 320 -7.95 -25.73 -34.67
N VAL A 321 -7.92 -26.90 -34.03
CA VAL A 321 -8.84 -27.23 -32.94
C VAL A 321 -8.83 -26.16 -31.83
N ASN A 322 -7.66 -25.69 -31.41
CA ASN A 322 -7.52 -24.73 -30.32
C ASN A 322 -7.99 -23.34 -30.73
N THR A 323 -7.59 -22.91 -31.93
CA THR A 323 -8.00 -21.63 -32.52
C THR A 323 -9.52 -21.60 -32.66
N PHE A 324 -10.10 -22.66 -33.22
CA PHE A 324 -11.54 -22.74 -33.42
C PHE A 324 -12.31 -22.77 -32.09
N LEU A 325 -11.82 -23.51 -31.10
CA LEU A 325 -12.37 -23.49 -29.74
C LEU A 325 -12.35 -22.07 -29.14
N SER A 326 -11.26 -21.32 -29.30
CA SER A 326 -11.17 -19.93 -28.80
C SER A 326 -12.17 -18.96 -29.44
N TYR A 327 -12.59 -19.25 -30.69
CA TYR A 327 -13.72 -18.54 -31.30
C TYR A 327 -15.01 -18.98 -30.64
N LEU A 328 -15.31 -20.29 -30.60
CA LEU A 328 -16.56 -20.81 -30.04
C LEU A 328 -16.79 -20.42 -28.56
N THR A 329 -15.74 -20.21 -27.77
CA THR A 329 -15.85 -19.75 -26.37
C THR A 329 -16.38 -18.32 -26.22
N ARG A 330 -16.53 -17.55 -27.31
CA ARG A 330 -17.11 -16.19 -27.29
C ARG A 330 -18.64 -16.18 -27.27
N PHE A 331 -19.29 -17.32 -27.49
CA PHE A 331 -20.73 -17.43 -27.28
C PHE A 331 -21.05 -17.30 -25.77
N SER A 332 -22.16 -16.65 -25.40
CA SER A 332 -22.65 -16.53 -24.00
C SER A 332 -23.17 -17.84 -23.40
N PHE A 333 -22.92 -18.96 -24.08
CA PHE A 333 -23.49 -20.27 -23.81
C PHE A 333 -22.63 -21.15 -22.86
N TYR A 334 -23.27 -22.18 -22.30
CA TYR A 334 -23.12 -22.70 -20.94
C TYR A 334 -22.56 -24.15 -20.86
N GLY A 335 -21.37 -24.43 -21.39
CA GLY A 335 -20.73 -25.75 -21.21
C GLY A 335 -19.35 -25.94 -21.85
N GLN A 336 -18.69 -27.07 -21.55
CA GLN A 336 -17.40 -27.44 -22.15
C GLN A 336 -17.60 -28.01 -23.57
N LEU A 337 -16.84 -27.51 -24.55
CA LEU A 337 -16.88 -27.96 -25.95
C LEU A 337 -15.70 -28.88 -26.29
N GLY A 338 -15.96 -29.87 -27.14
CA GLY A 338 -14.93 -30.65 -27.83
C GLY A 338 -15.07 -30.49 -29.34
N VAL A 339 -13.95 -30.45 -30.06
CA VAL A 339 -13.92 -30.38 -31.52
C VAL A 339 -13.05 -31.50 -32.07
N SER A 340 -13.58 -32.24 -33.05
CA SER A 340 -12.82 -33.23 -33.83
C SER A 340 -12.88 -32.89 -35.32
N LEU A 341 -11.73 -32.99 -35.98
CA LEU A 341 -11.54 -32.65 -37.39
C LEU A 341 -11.07 -33.88 -38.17
N LEU A 342 -11.93 -34.39 -39.06
CA LEU A 342 -11.63 -35.54 -39.91
C LEU A 342 -11.85 -35.17 -41.38
N THR A 343 -11.01 -35.65 -42.29
CA THR A 343 -11.26 -35.58 -43.74
C THR A 343 -12.47 -36.42 -44.12
N THR A 344 -12.99 -36.23 -45.34
CA THR A 344 -14.06 -37.07 -45.91
C THR A 344 -13.73 -38.57 -45.99
N THR A 345 -12.46 -38.95 -45.87
CA THR A 345 -11.98 -40.35 -45.81
C THR A 345 -11.69 -40.84 -44.39
N GLY A 346 -12.02 -40.07 -43.35
CA GLY A 346 -11.85 -40.47 -41.94
C GLY A 346 -10.44 -40.28 -41.37
N VAL A 347 -9.54 -39.59 -42.09
CA VAL A 347 -8.18 -39.28 -41.62
C VAL A 347 -8.18 -37.95 -40.88
N ALA A 348 -7.54 -37.86 -39.71
CA ALA A 348 -7.45 -36.60 -38.95
C ALA A 348 -6.73 -35.49 -39.73
N THR A 349 -7.19 -34.26 -39.54
CA THR A 349 -6.63 -33.05 -40.15
C THR A 349 -6.49 -31.95 -39.10
N ASN A 350 -5.61 -30.99 -39.36
CA ASN A 350 -5.36 -29.87 -38.45
C ASN A 350 -6.22 -28.65 -38.79
N ASN A 351 -6.89 -28.61 -39.93
CA ASN A 351 -7.62 -27.42 -40.40
C ASN A 351 -9.12 -27.69 -40.47
N ILE A 352 -9.90 -26.72 -40.00
CA ILE A 352 -11.36 -26.80 -40.01
C ILE A 352 -11.96 -26.92 -41.41
N CYS A 353 -11.30 -26.34 -42.43
CA CYS A 353 -11.63 -26.53 -43.83
C CYS A 353 -10.41 -27.06 -44.58
N THR A 354 -10.63 -28.00 -45.50
CA THR A 354 -9.60 -28.52 -46.42
C THR A 354 -10.14 -28.56 -47.84
N SER A 355 -9.27 -28.63 -48.84
CA SER A 355 -9.69 -28.69 -50.25
C SER A 355 -10.51 -29.93 -50.62
N VAL A 356 -10.46 -30.99 -49.80
CA VAL A 356 -11.21 -32.25 -49.97
C VAL A 356 -12.40 -32.40 -49.03
N GLY A 357 -12.67 -31.36 -48.21
CA GLY A 357 -13.72 -31.36 -47.20
C GLY A 357 -13.28 -31.97 -45.87
N THR A 358 -13.59 -31.25 -44.79
CA THR A 358 -13.40 -31.68 -43.40
C THR A 358 -14.77 -31.86 -42.74
N PHE A 359 -15.02 -33.03 -42.15
CA PHE A 359 -16.05 -33.24 -41.15
C PHE A 359 -15.62 -32.62 -39.82
N VAL A 360 -16.31 -31.56 -39.44
CA VAL A 360 -16.14 -30.84 -38.18
C VAL A 360 -17.20 -31.33 -37.23
N THR A 361 -16.79 -31.99 -36.15
CA THR A 361 -17.70 -32.50 -35.13
C THR A 361 -17.52 -31.68 -33.87
N VAL A 362 -18.59 -31.01 -33.44
CA VAL A 362 -18.64 -30.22 -32.20
C VAL A 362 -19.46 -30.98 -31.18
N THR A 363 -18.83 -31.32 -30.06
CA THR A 363 -19.46 -32.05 -28.95
C THR A 363 -19.64 -31.12 -27.76
N PHE A 364 -20.87 -31.05 -27.26
CA PHE A 364 -21.21 -30.34 -26.03
C PHE A 364 -21.08 -31.31 -24.85
N ASN A 365 -19.92 -31.28 -24.18
CA ASN A 365 -19.47 -32.35 -23.28
C ASN A 365 -19.98 -32.25 -21.84
N ASN A 366 -20.67 -31.17 -21.46
CA ASN A 366 -21.06 -30.90 -20.07
C ASN A 366 -22.25 -29.93 -19.97
N LEU A 367 -23.44 -30.36 -20.40
CA LEU A 367 -24.68 -29.59 -20.17
C LEU A 367 -25.28 -29.94 -18.81
N TRP A 368 -24.71 -29.37 -17.75
CA TRP A 368 -25.18 -29.59 -16.36
C TRP A 368 -26.41 -28.75 -16.00
N HIS A 369 -26.96 -28.00 -16.96
CA HIS A 369 -28.07 -27.07 -16.75
C HIS A 369 -29.27 -27.45 -17.63
N ARG A 370 -30.43 -27.64 -17.00
CA ARG A 370 -31.64 -28.10 -17.70
C ARG A 370 -32.25 -27.08 -18.67
N ASP A 371 -31.89 -25.80 -18.55
CA ASP A 371 -32.26 -24.79 -19.56
C ASP A 371 -31.60 -25.06 -20.92
N LEU A 372 -30.62 -25.98 -20.96
CA LEU A 372 -29.92 -26.47 -22.16
C LEU A 372 -30.36 -27.90 -22.54
N LEU A 373 -31.41 -28.45 -21.88
CA LEU A 373 -32.03 -29.75 -22.21
C LEU A 373 -33.18 -29.63 -23.22
N VAL A 374 -33.46 -28.42 -23.72
CA VAL A 374 -34.19 -28.24 -24.98
C VAL A 374 -33.16 -28.42 -26.11
N ASP A 375 -33.56 -29.04 -27.22
CA ASP A 375 -32.77 -29.17 -28.46
C ASP A 375 -32.01 -27.85 -28.72
N LEU A 376 -30.65 -27.87 -28.69
CA LEU A 376 -29.91 -26.63 -28.89
C LEU A 376 -30.20 -26.11 -30.29
N PRO A 377 -30.26 -24.78 -30.47
CA PRO A 377 -30.42 -24.23 -31.81
C PRO A 377 -29.28 -24.75 -32.71
N ALA A 378 -29.63 -25.16 -33.92
CA ALA A 378 -28.62 -25.58 -34.87
C ALA A 378 -27.65 -24.44 -35.17
N MET A 379 -26.34 -24.74 -35.22
CA MET A 379 -25.35 -23.79 -35.70
C MET A 379 -25.61 -23.53 -37.17
N THR A 380 -25.74 -22.26 -37.55
CA THR A 380 -25.85 -21.85 -38.95
C THR A 380 -24.59 -21.13 -39.39
N PHE A 381 -24.21 -21.31 -40.64
CA PHE A 381 -22.96 -20.81 -41.17
C PHE A 381 -23.20 -19.82 -42.30
N SER A 382 -22.35 -18.80 -42.37
CA SER A 382 -22.36 -17.82 -43.46
C SER A 382 -20.96 -17.64 -44.03
N ILE A 383 -20.86 -17.78 -45.35
CA ILE A 383 -19.65 -17.40 -46.11
C ILE A 383 -19.65 -15.92 -46.50
N LEU A 384 -20.67 -15.15 -46.07
CA LEU A 384 -20.82 -13.74 -46.41
C LEU A 384 -20.45 -12.82 -45.23
N ASP A 385 -19.85 -11.67 -45.55
CA ASP A 385 -19.64 -10.57 -44.60
C ASP A 385 -20.91 -9.71 -44.38
N LEU A 386 -20.81 -8.66 -43.56
CA LEU A 386 -21.92 -7.75 -43.26
C LEU A 386 -22.44 -6.96 -44.49
N LYS A 387 -21.67 -6.91 -45.57
CA LYS A 387 -22.02 -6.25 -46.83
C LYS A 387 -22.53 -7.25 -47.89
N GLY A 388 -22.62 -8.53 -47.55
CA GLY A 388 -23.08 -9.60 -48.45
C GLY A 388 -21.99 -10.09 -49.41
N VAL A 389 -20.71 -9.83 -49.14
CA VAL A 389 -19.58 -10.26 -49.98
C VAL A 389 -19.09 -11.64 -49.51
N VAL A 390 -18.83 -12.56 -50.45
CA VAL A 390 -18.24 -13.88 -50.16
C VAL A 390 -16.83 -13.71 -49.58
N THR A 391 -16.57 -14.39 -48.46
CA THR A 391 -15.30 -14.33 -47.73
C THR A 391 -14.62 -15.68 -47.59
N LEU A 392 -15.25 -16.80 -47.97
CA LEU A 392 -14.67 -18.15 -47.92
C LEU A 392 -14.50 -18.70 -49.34
N PHE A 393 -13.32 -19.24 -49.67
CA PHE A 393 -12.98 -19.62 -51.04
C PHE A 393 -12.36 -21.02 -51.14
N LEU A 394 -12.60 -21.67 -52.28
CA LEU A 394 -11.96 -22.91 -52.71
C LEU A 394 -11.55 -22.77 -54.19
N ASN A 395 -10.25 -22.79 -54.50
CA ASN A 395 -9.71 -22.62 -55.85
C ASN A 395 -10.24 -21.36 -56.58
N ASN A 396 -10.33 -20.23 -55.88
CA ASN A 396 -10.91 -18.97 -56.38
C ASN A 396 -12.41 -19.01 -56.75
N ALA A 397 -13.13 -20.06 -56.35
CA ALA A 397 -14.60 -20.12 -56.34
C ALA A 397 -15.10 -20.04 -54.90
N ASP A 398 -16.41 -19.91 -54.70
CA ASP A 398 -17.04 -19.91 -53.37
C ASP A 398 -16.68 -21.21 -52.64
N GLY A 399 -16.15 -21.08 -51.43
CA GLY A 399 -15.88 -22.20 -50.54
C GLY A 399 -17.18 -22.83 -50.07
N PHE A 400 -17.14 -24.13 -49.75
CA PHE A 400 -18.30 -24.86 -49.28
C PHE A 400 -18.26 -24.96 -47.75
N ILE A 401 -19.38 -24.63 -47.12
CA ILE A 401 -19.68 -24.99 -45.73
C ILE A 401 -21.16 -25.32 -45.66
N ASP A 402 -21.56 -26.31 -44.86
CA ASP A 402 -22.98 -26.58 -44.68
C ASP A 402 -23.68 -25.32 -44.17
N THR A 403 -24.91 -25.07 -44.63
CA THR A 403 -25.68 -23.89 -44.21
C THR A 403 -26.12 -23.98 -42.75
N GLU A 404 -26.27 -25.21 -42.26
CA GLU A 404 -26.73 -25.55 -40.92
C GLU A 404 -26.02 -26.84 -40.49
N ALA A 405 -25.57 -26.89 -39.24
CA ALA A 405 -24.96 -28.09 -38.68
C ALA A 405 -26.03 -29.15 -38.51
N LYS A 406 -25.68 -30.37 -38.91
CA LYS A 406 -26.50 -31.53 -38.65
C LYS A 406 -26.34 -31.94 -37.19
N GLU A 407 -27.46 -31.96 -36.49
CA GLU A 407 -27.57 -32.57 -35.17
C GLU A 407 -27.37 -34.10 -35.30
N VAL A 408 -26.29 -34.61 -34.75
CA VAL A 408 -25.91 -36.04 -34.78
C VAL A 408 -26.41 -36.78 -33.55
N ILE A 409 -26.50 -36.09 -32.42
CA ILE A 409 -27.06 -36.59 -31.16
C ILE A 409 -27.99 -35.53 -30.63
N LYS A 410 -29.29 -35.86 -30.52
CA LYS A 410 -30.27 -34.96 -29.91
C LYS A 410 -30.09 -34.88 -28.42
N GLY A 411 -30.33 -33.72 -27.81
CA GLY A 411 -30.18 -33.39 -26.38
C GLY A 411 -30.86 -34.37 -25.40
N PHE A 412 -30.36 -35.60 -25.37
CA PHE A 412 -30.85 -36.71 -24.57
C PHE A 412 -30.20 -36.64 -23.20
N ASP A 413 -31.02 -36.80 -22.17
CA ASP A 413 -30.58 -37.18 -20.82
C ASP A 413 -29.93 -38.57 -20.92
N SER A 414 -28.60 -38.62 -20.91
CA SER A 414 -27.85 -39.87 -21.09
C SER A 414 -27.94 -40.73 -19.82
N CYS A 415 -29.03 -41.49 -19.71
CA CYS A 415 -29.07 -42.66 -18.82
C CYS A 415 -28.13 -43.75 -19.36
N ARG A 416 -26.81 -43.60 -19.16
CA ARG A 416 -25.70 -44.38 -19.77
C ARG A 416 -26.03 -45.87 -20.06
N ILE A 417 -25.79 -46.30 -21.30
CA ILE A 417 -25.55 -47.71 -21.65
C ILE A 417 -24.26 -48.12 -20.93
N VAL A 418 -24.26 -49.21 -20.15
CA VAL A 418 -23.03 -49.73 -19.53
C VAL A 418 -22.68 -51.03 -20.20
N GLU A 419 -21.90 -50.89 -21.26
CA GLU A 419 -21.10 -52.01 -21.71
C GLU A 419 -19.68 -51.82 -21.21
N GLU A 420 -19.20 -52.83 -20.49
CA GLU A 420 -17.82 -52.89 -20.05
C GLU A 420 -17.19 -54.09 -20.71
N GLN A 421 -16.11 -53.84 -21.42
CA GLN A 421 -15.28 -54.88 -21.95
C GLN A 421 -13.89 -54.78 -21.32
N GLN A 422 -13.30 -55.93 -21.02
CA GLN A 422 -12.07 -56.03 -20.26
C GLN A 422 -11.06 -56.94 -20.95
N ILE A 423 -9.79 -56.59 -20.85
CA ILE A 423 -8.67 -57.44 -21.28
C ILE A 423 -7.56 -57.40 -20.23
N LEU A 424 -6.72 -58.43 -20.23
CA LEU A 424 -5.45 -58.45 -19.48
C LEU A 424 -4.29 -58.30 -20.48
N CYS A 425 -3.44 -57.28 -20.27
CA CYS A 425 -2.21 -57.11 -21.06
C CYS A 425 -0.94 -57.26 -20.22
N ALA A 426 -0.05 -58.20 -20.59
CA ALA A 426 1.33 -58.27 -20.08
C ALA A 426 2.33 -58.17 -21.23
N ALA A 427 3.08 -57.08 -21.31
CA ALA A 427 4.12 -56.82 -22.31
C ALA A 427 5.14 -55.80 -21.77
N THR A 428 6.38 -55.86 -22.28
CA THR A 428 7.49 -55.01 -21.83
C THR A 428 7.88 -53.95 -22.88
N SER A 429 7.44 -54.11 -24.13
CA SER A 429 7.62 -53.14 -25.22
C SER A 429 6.77 -53.50 -26.45
N GLY A 430 6.70 -52.61 -27.45
CA GLY A 430 6.06 -52.86 -28.74
C GLY A 430 4.75 -52.08 -28.92
N LYS A 431 4.01 -52.41 -29.98
CA LYS A 431 2.73 -51.77 -30.34
C LYS A 431 1.64 -52.80 -30.61
N PHE A 432 0.38 -52.39 -30.48
CA PHE A 432 -0.79 -53.20 -30.76
C PHE A 432 -1.85 -52.41 -31.55
N ALA A 433 -2.88 -53.12 -32.00
CA ALA A 433 -4.06 -52.50 -32.56
C ALA A 433 -5.35 -52.99 -31.88
N LEU A 434 -6.37 -52.13 -31.87
CA LEU A 434 -7.72 -52.43 -31.38
C LEU A 434 -8.72 -52.17 -32.50
N THR A 435 -9.61 -53.11 -32.77
CA THR A 435 -10.70 -52.96 -33.74
C THR A 435 -12.03 -52.99 -33.01
N PHE A 436 -12.84 -51.96 -33.23
CA PHE A 436 -14.11 -51.78 -32.55
C PHE A 436 -15.30 -52.07 -33.47
N ASP A 437 -16.49 -52.07 -32.90
CA ASP A 437 -17.74 -52.22 -33.63
C ASP A 437 -17.84 -51.20 -34.80
N GLY A 438 -18.32 -51.67 -35.96
CA GLY A 438 -18.24 -50.93 -37.22
C GLY A 438 -16.92 -51.06 -38.00
N GLY A 439 -15.94 -51.83 -37.50
CA GLY A 439 -14.74 -52.24 -38.24
C GLY A 439 -13.59 -51.22 -38.26
N ILE A 440 -13.64 -50.19 -37.40
CA ILE A 440 -12.58 -49.18 -37.30
C ILE A 440 -11.44 -49.72 -36.45
N THR A 441 -10.23 -49.77 -37.02
CA THR A 441 -9.01 -50.24 -36.35
C THR A 441 -8.11 -49.09 -35.92
N LEU A 442 -7.81 -49.01 -34.63
CA LEU A 442 -6.79 -48.13 -34.04
C LEU A 442 -5.44 -48.85 -34.05
N SER A 443 -4.59 -48.59 -35.03
CA SER A 443 -3.26 -49.19 -35.14
C SER A 443 -2.16 -48.32 -34.48
N GLY A 444 -1.09 -48.97 -34.05
CA GLY A 444 0.15 -48.31 -33.59
C GLY A 444 0.10 -47.83 -32.14
N LEU A 445 -0.83 -48.35 -31.34
CA LEU A 445 -0.95 -48.03 -29.92
C LEU A 445 0.27 -48.58 -29.16
N PRO A 446 1.03 -47.75 -28.42
CA PRO A 446 2.19 -48.23 -27.70
C PRO A 446 1.77 -49.04 -26.46
N PHE A 447 2.58 -50.04 -26.09
CA PHE A 447 2.30 -50.92 -24.94
C PHE A 447 2.10 -50.16 -23.62
N ASP A 448 2.69 -48.98 -23.48
CA ASP A 448 2.64 -48.11 -22.30
C ASP A 448 1.68 -46.92 -22.45
N VAL A 449 0.76 -46.96 -23.42
CA VAL A 449 -0.24 -45.90 -23.61
C VAL A 449 -1.00 -45.64 -22.30
N THR A 450 -1.10 -44.36 -21.91
CA THR A 450 -1.83 -43.96 -20.70
C THR A 450 -3.35 -44.06 -20.91
N ALA A 451 -4.10 -44.18 -19.82
CA ALA A 451 -5.56 -44.24 -19.89
C ALA A 451 -6.17 -43.01 -20.59
N ASP A 452 -5.68 -41.80 -20.28
CA ASP A 452 -6.15 -40.55 -20.90
C ASP A 452 -5.80 -40.47 -22.39
N THR A 453 -4.59 -40.89 -22.76
CA THR A 453 -4.16 -40.92 -24.17
C THR A 453 -4.99 -41.93 -24.96
N LEU A 454 -5.25 -43.11 -24.40
CA LEU A 454 -6.07 -44.12 -25.06
C LEU A 454 -7.53 -43.66 -25.15
N LYS A 455 -8.09 -43.06 -24.09
CA LYS A 455 -9.44 -42.48 -24.07
C LYS A 455 -9.60 -41.44 -25.19
N THR A 456 -8.71 -40.46 -25.23
CA THR A 456 -8.74 -39.41 -26.27
C THR A 456 -8.51 -39.97 -27.67
N THR A 457 -7.67 -41.00 -27.82
CA THR A 457 -7.45 -41.69 -29.10
C THR A 457 -8.72 -42.41 -29.57
N ILE A 458 -9.41 -43.12 -28.68
CA ILE A 458 -10.68 -43.80 -28.99
C ILE A 458 -11.75 -42.77 -29.40
N GLN A 459 -11.92 -41.73 -28.58
CA GLN A 459 -12.93 -40.68 -28.82
C GLN A 459 -12.69 -39.89 -30.10
N SER A 460 -11.43 -39.62 -30.45
CA SER A 460 -11.09 -38.85 -31.65
C SER A 460 -11.19 -39.67 -32.94
N ARG A 461 -11.02 -41.00 -32.87
CA ARG A 461 -10.93 -41.88 -34.04
C ARG A 461 -12.19 -42.69 -34.31
N ILE A 462 -13.07 -42.86 -33.32
CA ILE A 462 -14.25 -43.70 -33.43
C ILE A 462 -15.52 -42.84 -33.32
N PRO A 463 -16.14 -42.47 -34.45
CA PRO A 463 -17.20 -41.45 -34.49
C PRO A 463 -18.51 -41.87 -33.80
N ASN A 464 -18.71 -43.17 -33.57
CA ASN A 464 -19.88 -43.68 -32.85
C ASN A 464 -19.68 -43.67 -31.32
N PHE A 465 -18.47 -43.42 -30.82
CA PHE A 465 -18.17 -43.37 -29.39
C PHE A 465 -17.93 -41.92 -28.95
N VAL A 466 -18.89 -41.42 -28.19
CA VAL A 466 -18.96 -40.02 -27.79
C VAL A 466 -18.22 -39.81 -26.48
N ASP A 467 -18.33 -40.79 -25.58
CA ASP A 467 -17.52 -40.85 -24.36
C ASP A 467 -17.26 -42.30 -23.98
N VAL A 468 -16.06 -42.55 -23.47
CA VAL A 468 -15.59 -43.84 -22.95
C VAL A 468 -14.70 -43.57 -21.74
N ASP A 469 -14.72 -44.46 -20.76
CA ASP A 469 -13.77 -44.43 -19.65
C ASP A 469 -12.79 -45.61 -19.81
N VAL A 470 -11.49 -45.31 -19.74
CA VAL A 470 -10.42 -46.32 -19.78
C VAL A 470 -9.88 -46.44 -18.37
N ILE A 471 -9.97 -47.64 -17.79
CA ILE A 471 -9.59 -47.89 -16.40
C ILE A 471 -8.52 -48.97 -16.39
N PHE A 472 -7.38 -48.66 -15.75
CA PHE A 472 -6.35 -49.63 -15.45
C PHE A 472 -6.47 -50.05 -13.98
N ALA A 473 -6.59 -51.34 -13.72
CA ALA A 473 -6.76 -51.86 -12.37
C ALA A 473 -5.51 -51.59 -11.50
N ASN A 474 -5.69 -51.57 -10.18
CA ASN A 474 -4.60 -51.49 -9.18
C ASN A 474 -3.68 -50.26 -9.33
N GLY A 475 -4.19 -49.14 -9.87
CA GLY A 475 -3.45 -47.88 -9.97
C GLY A 475 -2.30 -47.89 -10.98
N GLN A 476 -2.32 -48.81 -11.95
CA GLN A 476 -1.34 -48.82 -13.04
C GLN A 476 -1.53 -47.61 -13.96
N THR A 477 -0.42 -47.11 -14.53
CA THR A 477 -0.41 -45.93 -15.42
C THR A 477 -0.19 -46.28 -16.90
N ALA A 478 0.09 -47.55 -17.20
CA ALA A 478 0.40 -48.08 -18.53
C ALA A 478 -0.58 -49.19 -18.94
N PHE A 479 -0.88 -49.31 -20.23
CA PHE A 479 -1.80 -50.32 -20.76
C PHE A 479 -1.29 -51.75 -20.56
N CYS A 480 0.01 -51.99 -20.74
CA CYS A 480 0.67 -53.26 -20.49
C CYS A 480 1.79 -53.07 -19.47
N THR A 481 2.01 -54.06 -18.62
CA THR A 481 3.17 -54.12 -17.70
C THR A 481 3.76 -55.52 -17.66
N ASP A 482 4.97 -55.65 -17.13
CA ASP A 482 5.68 -56.93 -16.97
C ASP A 482 4.89 -57.99 -16.16
N PHE A 483 3.97 -57.55 -15.29
CA PHE A 483 3.16 -58.41 -14.43
C PHE A 483 1.70 -58.55 -14.87
N GLY A 484 1.31 -57.83 -15.93
CA GLY A 484 -0.07 -57.78 -16.40
C GLY A 484 -0.83 -56.59 -15.81
N THR A 485 -1.55 -55.89 -16.69
CA THR A 485 -2.51 -54.85 -16.31
C THR A 485 -3.88 -55.27 -16.81
N THR A 486 -4.88 -55.23 -15.94
CA THR A 486 -6.28 -55.42 -16.33
C THR A 486 -6.83 -54.08 -16.80
N ILE A 487 -7.24 -54.03 -18.06
CA ILE A 487 -7.79 -52.84 -18.72
C ILE A 487 -9.28 -53.05 -18.90
N THR A 488 -10.08 -52.14 -18.36
CA THR A 488 -11.50 -52.06 -18.63
C THR A 488 -11.77 -50.85 -19.50
N ILE A 489 -12.34 -51.06 -20.68
CA ILE A 489 -12.94 -50.01 -21.49
C ILE A 489 -14.44 -50.02 -21.19
N ARG A 490 -14.90 -48.94 -20.56
CA ARG A 490 -16.29 -48.69 -20.26
C ARG A 490 -16.86 -47.76 -21.33
N PHE A 491 -17.82 -48.27 -22.08
CA PHE A 491 -18.57 -47.49 -23.04
C PHE A 491 -19.61 -46.66 -22.31
N VAL A 492 -19.54 -45.34 -22.49
CA VAL A 492 -20.31 -44.40 -21.66
C VAL A 492 -21.48 -43.81 -22.45
N VAL A 493 -21.18 -43.27 -23.63
CA VAL A 493 -22.19 -42.77 -24.57
C VAL A 493 -21.79 -43.26 -25.94
N VAL A 494 -22.60 -44.16 -26.49
CA VAL A 494 -22.36 -44.80 -27.77
C VAL A 494 -23.60 -44.69 -28.64
N LYS A 495 -23.37 -44.35 -29.90
CA LYS A 495 -24.37 -44.48 -30.97
C LYS A 495 -24.48 -45.97 -31.34
N SER A 496 -25.25 -46.72 -30.55
CA SER A 496 -25.55 -48.12 -30.85
C SER A 496 -26.28 -48.21 -32.20
N THR A 497 -25.79 -49.03 -33.12
CA THR A 497 -26.51 -49.36 -34.37
C THR A 497 -27.56 -50.46 -34.16
N SER A 498 -27.53 -51.15 -33.01
CA SER A 498 -28.53 -52.14 -32.61
C SER A 498 -29.59 -51.52 -31.70
N SER A 499 -30.79 -52.10 -31.71
CA SER A 499 -31.92 -51.64 -30.90
C SER A 499 -31.87 -52.07 -29.43
N ASP A 500 -30.90 -52.91 -29.03
CA ASP A 500 -30.74 -53.44 -27.67
C ASP A 500 -29.62 -52.77 -26.86
N GLY A 501 -28.69 -52.07 -27.53
CA GLY A 501 -27.60 -51.33 -26.88
C GLY A 501 -26.36 -52.16 -26.57
N ASP A 502 -26.27 -53.41 -27.06
CA ASP A 502 -25.11 -54.32 -26.93
C ASP A 502 -24.13 -54.11 -28.11
N LEU A 503 -22.87 -53.76 -27.84
CA LEU A 503 -21.78 -53.57 -28.79
C LEU A 503 -21.03 -54.89 -29.03
N ALA A 504 -20.36 -54.95 -30.17
CA ALA A 504 -19.47 -56.07 -30.48
C ALA A 504 -18.20 -56.03 -29.61
N GLU A 505 -17.65 -57.22 -29.29
CA GLU A 505 -16.37 -57.34 -28.62
C GLU A 505 -15.25 -56.61 -29.38
N ILE A 506 -14.44 -55.83 -28.66
CA ILE A 506 -13.25 -55.18 -29.19
C ILE A 506 -12.27 -56.28 -29.57
N LEU A 507 -11.98 -56.40 -30.85
CA LEU A 507 -10.96 -57.30 -31.35
C LEU A 507 -9.59 -56.66 -31.16
N THR A 508 -8.59 -57.45 -30.82
CA THR A 508 -7.24 -56.95 -30.62
C THR A 508 -6.27 -57.63 -31.57
N ASP A 509 -5.21 -56.92 -31.91
CA ASP A 509 -4.12 -57.45 -32.73
C ASP A 509 -2.77 -57.10 -32.09
N GLN A 510 -2.18 -58.10 -31.44
CA GLN A 510 -0.84 -58.03 -30.84
C GLN A 510 0.27 -57.84 -31.87
N THR A 511 0.05 -58.15 -33.15
CA THR A 511 1.04 -57.99 -34.22
C THR A 511 1.05 -56.60 -34.83
N ASN A 512 0.05 -55.77 -34.50
CA ASN A 512 -0.13 -54.43 -35.02
C ASN A 512 -0.09 -54.38 -36.56
N GLY A 513 -0.88 -55.22 -37.22
CA GLY A 513 -0.89 -55.36 -38.68
C GLY A 513 0.41 -55.94 -39.25
N GLY A 514 1.18 -56.67 -38.45
CA GLY A 514 2.46 -57.28 -38.84
C GLY A 514 3.70 -56.38 -38.66
N VAL A 515 3.58 -55.23 -37.99
CA VAL A 515 4.68 -54.25 -37.83
C VAL A 515 4.86 -53.87 -36.34
N ASN A 516 6.03 -54.22 -35.78
CA ASN A 516 6.44 -53.86 -34.40
C ASN A 516 5.44 -54.27 -33.31
N GLY A 517 4.96 -55.52 -33.37
CA GLY A 517 4.04 -56.11 -32.40
C GLY A 517 4.55 -56.14 -30.95
N LEU A 518 3.67 -56.47 -30.02
CA LEU A 518 3.98 -56.57 -28.59
C LEU A 518 5.06 -57.63 -28.32
N THR A 519 5.98 -57.32 -27.42
CA THR A 519 7.01 -58.27 -26.95
C THR A 519 7.08 -58.29 -25.43
N HIS A 520 7.53 -59.42 -24.88
CA HIS A 520 7.72 -59.61 -23.44
C HIS A 520 9.06 -60.29 -23.18
N LEU A 521 9.84 -59.78 -22.22
CA LEU A 521 11.16 -60.29 -21.82
C LEU A 521 11.24 -61.78 -21.42
N SER A 522 10.12 -62.46 -21.14
CA SER A 522 10.09 -63.84 -20.58
C SER A 522 9.14 -64.80 -21.30
N ASN A 523 8.77 -64.54 -22.56
CA ASN A 523 7.75 -65.30 -23.30
C ASN A 523 6.39 -65.43 -22.57
N ARG A 524 6.08 -64.47 -21.69
CA ARG A 524 4.82 -64.40 -20.93
C ARG A 524 3.86 -63.33 -21.48
N LEU A 525 3.91 -63.10 -22.79
CA LEU A 525 2.99 -62.17 -23.45
C LEU A 525 1.55 -62.60 -23.14
N GLN A 526 0.78 -61.72 -22.50
CA GLN A 526 -0.66 -61.90 -22.28
C GLN A 526 -1.38 -60.84 -23.07
N PHE A 527 -2.09 -61.25 -24.12
CA PHE A 527 -2.89 -60.37 -24.95
C PHE A 527 -3.95 -61.19 -25.66
N ALA A 528 -5.18 -61.18 -25.13
CA ALA A 528 -6.28 -61.95 -25.70
C ALA A 528 -6.72 -61.35 -27.04
N SER A 529 -7.17 -62.18 -27.98
CA SER A 529 -7.61 -61.75 -29.32
C SER A 529 -8.86 -60.85 -29.33
N SER A 530 -9.61 -60.81 -28.22
CA SER A 530 -10.70 -59.87 -28.00
C SER A 530 -10.79 -59.49 -26.53
N PHE A 531 -11.48 -58.38 -26.25
CA PHE A 531 -11.89 -58.04 -24.90
C PHE A 531 -13.07 -58.93 -24.50
N THR A 532 -13.10 -59.32 -23.22
CA THR A 532 -14.23 -60.03 -22.60
C THR A 532 -15.25 -59.03 -22.11
N GLU A 533 -16.49 -59.20 -22.53
CA GLU A 533 -17.62 -58.43 -22.00
C GLU A 533 -17.89 -58.82 -20.54
N ILE A 534 -17.81 -57.86 -19.63
CA ILE A 534 -18.06 -58.04 -18.19
C ILE A 534 -19.34 -57.32 -17.71
N ALA A 535 -19.88 -56.42 -18.53
CA ALA A 535 -21.23 -55.86 -18.35
C ALA A 535 -21.87 -55.65 -19.73
N LYS A 536 -23.12 -56.08 -19.88
CA LYS A 536 -23.90 -55.97 -21.12
C LYS A 536 -24.65 -54.65 -21.24
N GLY A 537 -24.79 -54.14 -22.46
CA GLY A 537 -25.51 -52.90 -22.74
C GLY A 537 -27.00 -52.94 -22.33
N ALA A 538 -27.57 -51.77 -21.97
CA ALA A 538 -28.99 -51.63 -21.59
C ALA A 538 -29.61 -50.32 -22.13
N ALA A 539 -30.93 -50.31 -22.36
CA ALA A 539 -31.68 -49.14 -22.84
C ALA A 539 -31.95 -48.08 -21.75
N CYS A 540 -31.86 -46.79 -22.11
CA CYS A 540 -32.08 -45.62 -21.25
C CYS A 540 -33.54 -45.53 -20.72
N GLU A 541 -33.74 -45.30 -19.42
CA GLU A 541 -35.05 -44.95 -18.84
C GLU A 541 -35.09 -43.46 -18.44
N PRO A 542 -35.59 -42.56 -19.31
CA PRO A 542 -35.68 -41.13 -19.02
C PRO A 542 -36.71 -40.83 -17.93
N LEU A 543 -36.58 -39.67 -17.29
CA LEU A 543 -37.61 -39.13 -16.39
C LEU A 543 -38.96 -39.04 -17.13
N ASP A 544 -40.03 -39.52 -16.50
CA ASP A 544 -41.37 -39.52 -17.08
C ASP A 544 -42.11 -38.18 -17.00
N GLN A 545 -41.54 -37.18 -16.32
CA GLN A 545 -42.12 -35.85 -16.17
C GLN A 545 -41.15 -34.75 -16.61
N THR A 546 -41.69 -33.69 -17.19
CA THR A 546 -40.98 -32.46 -17.51
C THR A 546 -40.95 -31.52 -16.32
N PHE A 547 -39.93 -30.67 -16.25
CA PHE A 547 -39.78 -29.73 -15.17
C PHE A 547 -39.71 -28.29 -15.74
N THR A 548 -40.75 -27.49 -15.52
CA THR A 548 -41.13 -26.36 -16.38
C THR A 548 -40.99 -24.98 -15.74
N SER A 549 -40.85 -24.87 -14.40
CA SER A 549 -40.89 -23.56 -13.73
C SER A 549 -39.53 -22.96 -13.34
N LYS A 550 -38.56 -23.76 -12.86
CA LYS A 550 -37.17 -23.32 -12.51
C LYS A 550 -36.17 -24.50 -12.54
N PRO A 551 -35.63 -24.88 -13.71
CA PRO A 551 -34.92 -26.16 -13.85
C PRO A 551 -33.66 -26.32 -12.99
N ALA A 552 -32.91 -25.24 -12.78
CA ALA A 552 -31.73 -25.20 -11.91
C ALA A 552 -32.04 -25.34 -10.40
N ALA A 553 -33.29 -25.10 -10.00
CA ALA A 553 -33.71 -25.14 -8.60
C ALA A 553 -34.16 -26.54 -8.15
N GLN A 554 -34.26 -27.49 -9.08
CA GLN A 554 -34.97 -28.75 -8.91
C GLN A 554 -34.11 -29.91 -8.46
N MET A 555 -32.80 -29.90 -8.69
CA MET A 555 -31.90 -30.81 -7.99
C MET A 555 -30.78 -30.02 -7.33
N ARG A 556 -30.59 -30.20 -6.02
CA ARG A 556 -29.61 -29.45 -5.23
C ARG A 556 -28.87 -30.39 -4.31
N ALA A 557 -27.57 -30.20 -4.14
CA ALA A 557 -26.82 -30.79 -3.05
C ALA A 557 -26.27 -29.66 -2.16
N SER A 558 -26.89 -29.49 -1.00
CA SER A 558 -26.35 -28.60 0.04
C SER A 558 -25.37 -29.38 0.90
N VAL A 559 -24.33 -28.70 1.36
CA VAL A 559 -23.45 -29.23 2.41
C VAL A 559 -24.03 -28.74 3.73
N ASP A 560 -24.41 -29.67 4.61
CA ASP A 560 -25.00 -29.36 5.91
C ASP A 560 -23.95 -29.39 7.01
N HIS A 561 -22.92 -30.24 6.87
CA HIS A 561 -21.79 -30.33 7.79
C HIS A 561 -20.49 -30.59 7.04
N GLY A 562 -19.45 -29.80 7.33
CA GLY A 562 -18.21 -29.79 6.56
C GLY A 562 -18.16 -28.68 5.52
N GLY A 563 -17.01 -28.53 4.83
CA GLY A 563 -16.77 -27.42 3.91
C GLY A 563 -16.66 -26.08 4.64
N GLY A 564 -17.36 -25.06 4.14
CA GLY A 564 -17.34 -23.69 4.63
C GLY A 564 -16.97 -22.69 3.52
N THR A 565 -16.53 -21.51 3.93
CA THR A 565 -16.02 -20.48 3.02
C THR A 565 -14.71 -19.92 3.54
N PHE A 566 -13.85 -19.45 2.64
CA PHE A 566 -12.67 -18.65 2.99
C PHE A 566 -12.68 -17.35 2.18
N THR A 567 -11.87 -16.37 2.55
CA THR A 567 -11.64 -15.18 1.71
C THR A 567 -10.17 -15.08 1.33
N VAL A 568 -9.92 -14.44 0.18
CA VAL A 568 -8.58 -14.10 -0.28
C VAL A 568 -8.46 -12.59 -0.27
N ARG A 569 -7.34 -12.08 0.22
CA ARG A 569 -7.01 -10.66 0.23
C ARG A 569 -5.71 -10.42 -0.53
N PHE A 570 -5.73 -9.41 -1.40
CA PHE A 570 -4.59 -9.02 -2.22
C PHE A 570 -4.54 -7.49 -2.36
N ARG A 571 -3.41 -6.88 -1.98
CA ARG A 571 -3.17 -5.41 -2.00
C ARG A 571 -4.34 -4.61 -1.39
N GLY A 572 -4.77 -5.02 -0.20
CA GLY A 572 -5.85 -4.35 0.56
C GLY A 572 -7.28 -4.66 0.12
N ALA A 573 -7.49 -5.31 -1.03
CA ALA A 573 -8.81 -5.73 -1.48
C ALA A 573 -9.11 -7.17 -1.03
N THR A 574 -10.29 -7.39 -0.43
CA THR A 574 -10.72 -8.70 0.08
C THR A 574 -11.85 -9.25 -0.79
N SER A 575 -11.75 -10.52 -1.17
CA SER A 575 -12.75 -11.20 -1.98
C SER A 575 -14.04 -11.38 -1.20
N ARG A 576 -15.15 -11.56 -1.93
CA ARG A 576 -16.35 -12.16 -1.32
C ARG A 576 -16.00 -13.58 -0.79
N PRO A 577 -16.79 -14.13 0.16
CA PRO A 577 -16.57 -15.48 0.64
C PRO A 577 -16.56 -16.51 -0.50
N ILE A 578 -15.42 -17.18 -0.67
CA ILE A 578 -15.19 -18.24 -1.64
C ILE A 578 -15.67 -19.54 -1.02
N PRO A 579 -16.70 -20.21 -1.58
CA PRO A 579 -17.14 -21.51 -1.11
C PRO A 579 -16.02 -22.54 -1.25
N ALA A 580 -15.86 -23.41 -0.25
CA ALA A 580 -14.91 -24.53 -0.31
C ALA A 580 -15.10 -25.42 -1.56
N ARG A 581 -16.33 -25.48 -2.09
CA ARG A 581 -16.68 -26.25 -3.30
C ARG A 581 -16.49 -25.48 -4.63
N ALA A 582 -15.92 -24.28 -4.61
CA ALA A 582 -15.81 -23.44 -5.80
C ALA A 582 -15.05 -24.15 -6.92
N THR A 583 -15.48 -23.96 -8.17
CA THR A 583 -14.73 -24.42 -9.35
C THR A 583 -13.58 -23.47 -9.68
N PRO A 584 -12.59 -23.88 -10.50
CA PRO A 584 -11.53 -22.97 -10.96
C PRO A 584 -12.07 -21.67 -11.57
N GLU A 585 -13.14 -21.75 -12.37
CA GLU A 585 -13.78 -20.59 -13.01
C GLU A 585 -14.45 -19.68 -11.98
N GLN A 586 -15.13 -20.25 -10.97
CA GLN A 586 -15.73 -19.47 -9.90
C GLN A 586 -14.67 -18.77 -9.05
N LEU A 587 -13.57 -19.45 -8.72
CA LEU A 587 -12.46 -18.82 -8.01
C LEU A 587 -11.83 -17.72 -8.86
N LYS A 588 -11.56 -17.97 -10.14
CA LYS A 588 -11.05 -16.96 -11.08
C LYS A 588 -11.95 -15.73 -11.12
N GLN A 589 -13.26 -15.92 -11.26
CA GLN A 589 -14.23 -14.80 -11.26
C GLN A 589 -14.20 -14.01 -9.95
N LEU A 590 -14.21 -14.68 -8.80
CA LEU A 590 -14.16 -14.03 -7.49
C LEU A 590 -12.84 -13.27 -7.25
N LEU A 591 -11.72 -13.76 -7.80
CA LEU A 591 -10.44 -13.06 -7.72
C LEU A 591 -10.39 -11.86 -8.68
N LEU A 592 -10.96 -11.97 -9.88
CA LEU A 592 -11.09 -10.86 -10.84
C LEU A 592 -12.07 -9.76 -10.39
N GLU A 593 -12.91 -10.01 -9.37
CA GLU A 593 -13.69 -8.95 -8.71
C GLU A 593 -12.80 -7.99 -7.91
N LEU A 594 -11.57 -8.39 -7.55
CA LEU A 594 -10.61 -7.54 -6.87
C LEU A 594 -9.97 -6.58 -7.87
N THR A 595 -10.18 -5.27 -7.70
CA THR A 595 -9.58 -4.25 -8.57
C THR A 595 -8.05 -4.25 -8.56
N SER A 596 -7.43 -4.85 -7.54
CA SER A 596 -5.99 -5.06 -7.46
C SER A 596 -5.47 -6.20 -8.35
N ILE A 597 -6.35 -7.09 -8.83
CA ILE A 597 -6.02 -8.17 -9.77
C ILE A 597 -6.48 -7.77 -11.17
N GLN A 598 -5.52 -7.49 -12.05
CA GLN A 598 -5.79 -7.07 -13.43
C GLN A 598 -6.06 -8.26 -14.35
N GLY A 599 -5.60 -9.46 -13.95
CA GLY A 599 -5.75 -10.68 -14.74
C GLY A 599 -5.08 -11.86 -14.07
N ILE A 600 -5.81 -12.97 -13.96
CA ILE A 600 -5.36 -14.19 -13.29
C ILE A 600 -5.93 -15.43 -13.98
N ASP A 601 -5.10 -16.48 -14.05
CA ASP A 601 -5.52 -17.83 -14.39
C ASP A 601 -5.44 -18.74 -13.16
N VAL A 602 -6.40 -19.66 -13.07
CA VAL A 602 -6.57 -20.57 -11.93
C VAL A 602 -6.63 -21.99 -12.45
N THR A 603 -5.75 -22.85 -11.95
CA THR A 603 -5.78 -24.29 -12.26
C THR A 603 -5.76 -25.11 -10.99
N TYR A 604 -6.50 -26.22 -10.96
CA TYR A 604 -6.56 -27.13 -9.81
C TYR A 604 -5.90 -28.46 -10.16
N SER A 605 -5.16 -29.01 -9.20
CA SER A 605 -4.76 -30.42 -9.22
C SER A 605 -5.96 -31.34 -8.95
N GLY A 606 -6.89 -30.88 -8.11
CA GLY A 606 -8.13 -31.52 -7.69
C GLY A 606 -9.34 -31.18 -8.55
N SER A 607 -10.52 -31.14 -7.94
CA SER A 607 -11.80 -30.88 -8.62
C SER A 607 -12.59 -29.69 -8.08
N GLN A 608 -12.32 -29.32 -6.83
CA GLN A 608 -12.97 -28.24 -6.08
C GLN A 608 -11.90 -27.44 -5.34
N ALA A 609 -12.19 -26.20 -4.95
CA ALA A 609 -11.23 -25.34 -4.26
C ALA A 609 -10.62 -26.03 -3.04
N CYS A 610 -11.43 -26.74 -2.26
CA CYS A 610 -11.05 -27.51 -1.09
C CYS A 610 -11.62 -28.93 -1.19
N GLU A 611 -10.79 -29.94 -0.93
CA GLU A 611 -11.23 -31.34 -0.86
C GLU A 611 -10.32 -32.14 0.09
N THR A 612 -10.61 -33.43 0.29
CA THR A 612 -9.67 -34.37 0.96
C THR A 612 -9.32 -35.49 -0.04
N PRO A 613 -8.03 -35.79 -0.28
CA PRO A 613 -6.84 -35.04 0.15
C PRO A 613 -6.84 -33.58 -0.34
N ALA A 614 -6.02 -32.72 0.26
CA ALA A 614 -6.04 -31.28 -0.02
C ALA A 614 -5.85 -30.97 -1.51
N ASN A 615 -6.72 -30.12 -2.07
CA ASN A 615 -6.54 -29.60 -3.43
C ASN A 615 -5.42 -28.55 -3.41
N LEU A 616 -4.56 -28.57 -4.42
CA LEU A 616 -3.63 -27.48 -4.72
C LEU A 616 -4.12 -26.71 -5.94
N ALA A 617 -4.37 -25.42 -5.75
CA ALA A 617 -4.64 -24.44 -6.78
C ALA A 617 -3.37 -23.66 -7.13
N SER A 618 -3.10 -23.50 -8.42
CA SER A 618 -2.06 -22.61 -8.94
C SER A 618 -2.73 -21.35 -9.50
N LEU A 619 -2.28 -20.20 -8.99
CA LEU A 619 -2.78 -18.86 -9.27
C LEU A 619 -1.72 -18.12 -10.09
N THR A 620 -1.90 -18.09 -11.41
CA THR A 620 -0.94 -17.45 -12.33
C THR A 620 -1.42 -16.03 -12.63
N PHE A 621 -0.68 -15.01 -12.19
CA PHE A 621 -1.01 -13.63 -12.48
C PHE A 621 -0.56 -13.28 -13.90
N ILE A 622 -1.52 -13.08 -14.80
CA ILE A 622 -1.25 -12.89 -16.22
C ILE A 622 -1.20 -11.41 -16.63
N GLN A 623 -1.60 -10.50 -15.74
CA GLN A 623 -1.60 -9.05 -16.01
C GLN A 623 -0.99 -8.21 -14.87
N ASN A 624 -0.77 -8.78 -13.68
CA ASN A 624 0.04 -8.15 -12.65
C ASN A 624 1.48 -8.62 -12.85
N PHE A 625 2.38 -7.73 -13.24
CA PHE A 625 3.78 -8.07 -13.55
C PHE A 625 4.71 -7.79 -12.36
N GLY A 626 5.92 -8.34 -12.43
CA GLY A 626 6.91 -8.31 -11.37
C GLY A 626 6.71 -9.38 -10.29
N ASN A 627 7.56 -9.31 -9.27
CA ASN A 627 7.44 -10.10 -8.05
C ASN A 627 6.28 -9.52 -7.21
N LEU A 628 5.23 -10.31 -7.00
CA LEU A 628 4.02 -9.83 -6.34
C LEU A 628 3.97 -10.28 -4.87
N PRO A 629 3.39 -9.47 -3.96
CA PRO A 629 3.21 -9.88 -2.58
C PRO A 629 2.33 -11.13 -2.48
N THR A 630 2.62 -12.01 -1.52
CA THR A 630 1.86 -13.26 -1.34
C THR A 630 0.41 -12.94 -0.94
N ILE A 631 -0.57 -13.60 -1.58
CA ILE A 631 -1.98 -13.47 -1.18
C ILE A 631 -2.19 -13.90 0.27
N VAL A 632 -3.12 -13.24 0.95
CA VAL A 632 -3.49 -13.60 2.33
C VAL A 632 -4.84 -14.30 2.33
N VAL A 633 -4.97 -15.41 3.07
CA VAL A 633 -6.21 -16.16 3.20
C VAL A 633 -6.76 -16.10 4.62
N ASP A 634 -8.09 -15.94 4.72
CA ASP A 634 -8.82 -16.10 5.97
C ASP A 634 -9.78 -17.29 5.86
N GLY A 635 -9.44 -18.36 6.59
CA GLY A 635 -10.21 -19.60 6.67
C GLY A 635 -11.09 -19.72 7.93
N THR A 636 -11.33 -18.64 8.70
CA THR A 636 -12.09 -18.70 9.96
C THR A 636 -13.53 -19.19 9.81
N GLN A 637 -14.12 -19.07 8.62
CA GLN A 637 -15.45 -19.57 8.29
C GLN A 637 -15.43 -21.00 7.68
N MET A 638 -14.29 -21.69 7.75
CA MET A 638 -14.16 -23.09 7.37
C MET A 638 -14.56 -24.02 8.53
N SER A 639 -15.03 -25.22 8.19
CA SER A 639 -15.39 -26.23 9.18
C SER A 639 -14.16 -26.75 9.94
N ALA A 640 -14.34 -27.14 11.20
CA ALA A 640 -13.27 -27.68 12.05
C ALA A 640 -12.49 -28.81 11.35
N GLY A 641 -11.15 -28.75 11.43
CA GLY A 641 -10.25 -29.69 10.76
C GLY A 641 -9.97 -29.39 9.28
N SER A 642 -10.51 -28.28 8.75
CA SER A 642 -10.13 -27.74 7.44
C SER A 642 -8.93 -26.79 7.58
N SER A 643 -8.16 -26.63 6.51
CA SER A 643 -7.07 -25.65 6.44
C SER A 643 -6.98 -25.06 5.05
N VAL A 644 -6.57 -23.79 4.99
CA VAL A 644 -6.18 -23.10 3.75
C VAL A 644 -4.78 -22.56 3.98
N LEU A 645 -3.85 -22.95 3.11
CA LEU A 645 -2.46 -22.52 3.14
C LEU A 645 -2.12 -21.86 1.81
N VAL A 646 -1.22 -20.90 1.84
CA VAL A 646 -0.75 -20.15 0.67
C VAL A 646 0.76 -20.14 0.62
N ALA A 647 1.32 -20.05 -0.58
CA ALA A 647 2.75 -19.86 -0.80
C ALA A 647 3.01 -18.96 -2.00
N GLY A 648 3.89 -17.98 -1.80
CA GLY A 648 4.51 -17.13 -2.82
C GLY A 648 6.02 -17.00 -2.52
N SER A 649 6.70 -16.09 -3.21
CA SER A 649 8.12 -15.76 -2.94
C SER A 649 9.04 -17.00 -2.97
N GLY A 650 8.89 -17.84 -4.00
CA GLY A 650 9.65 -19.09 -4.17
C GLY A 650 9.39 -20.19 -3.13
N THR A 651 8.33 -20.10 -2.32
CA THR A 651 7.99 -21.09 -1.29
C THR A 651 7.23 -22.29 -1.88
N ALA A 652 7.41 -23.48 -1.28
CA ALA A 652 6.80 -24.72 -1.77
C ALA A 652 5.57 -25.18 -0.98
N LEU A 653 4.54 -25.66 -1.68
CA LEU A 653 3.43 -26.45 -1.14
C LEU A 653 3.30 -27.76 -1.92
N ASN A 654 3.18 -28.88 -1.20
CA ASN A 654 3.06 -30.22 -1.80
C ASN A 654 4.15 -30.54 -2.86
N SER A 655 5.40 -30.15 -2.59
CA SER A 655 6.55 -30.30 -3.49
C SER A 655 6.48 -29.50 -4.81
N ILE A 656 5.54 -28.57 -4.93
CA ILE A 656 5.45 -27.60 -6.03
C ILE A 656 5.89 -26.25 -5.48
N VAL A 657 6.78 -25.56 -6.19
CA VAL A 657 7.37 -24.27 -5.80
C VAL A 657 6.59 -23.15 -6.49
N SER A 658 6.23 -22.08 -5.76
CA SER A 658 5.72 -20.86 -6.37
C SER A 658 6.77 -20.24 -7.29
N VAL A 659 6.33 -19.42 -8.25
CA VAL A 659 7.24 -18.77 -9.21
C VAL A 659 7.17 -17.28 -9.00
N ASP A 660 8.30 -16.67 -8.68
CA ASP A 660 8.42 -15.21 -8.61
C ASP A 660 8.37 -14.66 -10.03
N GLY A 661 7.46 -13.72 -10.27
CA GLY A 661 7.30 -13.07 -11.56
C GLY A 661 8.54 -12.27 -11.93
N THR A 662 9.01 -12.43 -13.17
CA THR A 662 10.20 -11.71 -13.69
C THR A 662 9.85 -10.73 -14.81
N LYS A 663 8.58 -10.64 -15.20
CA LYS A 663 8.13 -9.62 -16.15
C LYS A 663 8.36 -8.24 -15.57
N GLU A 664 8.84 -7.31 -16.39
CA GLU A 664 8.99 -5.93 -15.92
C GLU A 664 7.61 -5.29 -15.74
N SER A 665 7.53 -4.30 -14.85
CA SER A 665 6.33 -3.50 -14.64
C SER A 665 6.76 -2.04 -14.59
N GLU A 666 7.06 -1.50 -15.76
CA GLU A 666 7.67 -0.18 -15.91
C GLU A 666 6.68 0.78 -16.54
N VAL A 667 6.76 2.05 -16.15
CA VAL A 667 5.90 3.11 -16.69
C VAL A 667 6.00 3.10 -18.22
N CYS A 668 4.86 2.91 -18.87
CA CYS A 668 4.76 2.84 -20.32
C CYS A 668 5.68 1.80 -20.97
N SER A 669 5.92 0.67 -20.29
CA SER A 669 6.76 -0.44 -20.77
C SER A 669 8.18 -0.01 -21.20
N ASN A 670 8.68 1.13 -20.71
CA ASN A 670 9.89 1.79 -21.24
C ASN A 670 9.85 2.04 -22.77
N ARG A 671 8.66 2.12 -23.36
CA ARG A 671 8.39 2.28 -24.81
C ARG A 671 7.44 3.43 -25.12
N GLY A 672 7.19 4.28 -24.13
CA GLY A 672 6.54 5.57 -24.30
C GLY A 672 6.95 6.51 -23.18
N TYR A 673 6.50 7.76 -23.29
CA TYR A 673 6.57 8.72 -22.18
C TYR A 673 5.21 8.85 -21.51
N CYS A 674 5.23 9.14 -20.21
CA CYS A 674 4.02 9.30 -19.41
C CYS A 674 3.58 10.77 -19.39
N ASP A 675 2.36 11.05 -19.85
CA ASP A 675 1.75 12.36 -19.63
C ASP A 675 1.05 12.39 -18.26
N GLU A 676 1.85 12.53 -17.20
CA GLU A 676 1.39 12.54 -15.80
C GLU A 676 0.60 13.81 -15.45
N VAL A 677 0.81 14.92 -16.17
CA VAL A 677 0.21 16.21 -15.82
C VAL A 677 -1.21 16.36 -16.38
N THR A 678 -1.47 15.92 -17.62
CA THR A 678 -2.74 16.22 -18.28
C THR A 678 -3.71 15.05 -18.33
N VAL A 679 -3.26 13.84 -18.67
CA VAL A 679 -4.17 12.71 -18.97
C VAL A 679 -3.88 11.40 -18.22
N GLY A 680 -2.68 11.18 -17.68
CA GLY A 680 -2.31 9.91 -17.03
C GLY A 680 -2.25 8.75 -18.03
N ARG A 681 -1.68 8.99 -19.22
CA ARG A 681 -1.62 7.98 -20.30
C ARG A 681 -0.25 7.97 -20.94
N CYS A 682 0.13 6.79 -21.42
CA CYS A 682 1.34 6.62 -22.18
C CYS A 682 1.19 7.12 -23.61
N ILE A 683 2.21 7.85 -24.05
CA ILE A 683 2.37 8.26 -25.44
C ILE A 683 3.51 7.45 -26.02
N CYS A 684 3.15 6.48 -26.86
CA CYS A 684 4.09 5.47 -27.34
C CYS A 684 5.12 6.06 -28.29
N HIS A 685 6.37 5.62 -28.11
CA HIS A 685 7.42 5.91 -29.05
C HIS A 685 7.13 5.26 -30.40
N THR A 686 7.74 5.83 -31.44
CA THR A 686 7.56 5.38 -32.81
C THR A 686 7.91 3.89 -32.96
N GLY A 687 6.96 3.09 -33.43
CA GLY A 687 7.12 1.65 -33.63
C GLY A 687 6.54 0.78 -32.51
N TYR A 688 5.99 1.39 -31.46
CA TYR A 688 5.29 0.72 -30.38
C TYR A 688 3.82 1.15 -30.33
N THR A 689 3.00 0.34 -29.66
CA THR A 689 1.57 0.55 -29.45
C THR A 689 1.14 -0.15 -28.16
N ASN A 690 -0.07 0.11 -27.70
CA ASN A 690 -0.63 -0.53 -26.52
C ASN A 690 -0.65 -2.05 -26.64
N SER A 691 -0.40 -2.73 -25.53
CA SER A 691 -0.31 -4.18 -25.48
C SER A 691 -1.53 -4.86 -24.88
N ASP A 692 -1.60 -6.18 -25.07
CA ASP A 692 -2.45 -7.10 -24.32
C ASP A 692 -1.77 -7.64 -23.04
N GLY A 693 -0.57 -7.16 -22.70
CA GLY A 693 0.25 -7.66 -21.59
C GLY A 693 1.15 -8.87 -21.90
N ASN A 694 1.11 -9.39 -23.13
CA ASN A 694 1.94 -10.54 -23.56
C ASN A 694 2.81 -10.19 -24.78
N GLY A 695 3.18 -8.92 -24.92
CA GLY A 695 3.97 -8.42 -26.04
C GLY A 695 3.22 -8.37 -27.37
N GLN A 696 1.91 -8.65 -27.39
CA GLN A 696 1.07 -8.57 -28.59
C GLN A 696 0.28 -7.26 -28.61
N ILE A 697 -0.12 -6.83 -29.80
CA ILE A 697 -0.95 -5.62 -29.97
C ILE A 697 -2.27 -5.80 -29.22
N GLY A 698 -2.59 -4.81 -28.38
CA GLY A 698 -3.82 -4.81 -27.59
C GLY A 698 -5.09 -4.94 -28.44
N THR A 699 -6.06 -5.65 -27.90
CA THR A 699 -7.39 -5.87 -28.50
C THR A 699 -8.45 -5.00 -27.82
N LEU A 700 -9.71 -5.04 -28.28
CA LEU A 700 -10.80 -4.35 -27.57
C LEU A 700 -11.03 -4.90 -26.15
N GLU A 701 -10.64 -6.16 -25.91
CA GLU A 701 -10.84 -6.86 -24.65
C GLU A 701 -9.63 -6.71 -23.71
N PHE A 702 -8.42 -6.65 -24.28
CA PHE A 702 -7.16 -6.55 -23.54
C PHE A 702 -6.32 -5.43 -24.14
N ASN A 703 -6.43 -4.22 -23.57
CA ASN A 703 -5.65 -3.05 -23.97
C ASN A 703 -5.19 -2.31 -22.71
N ARG A 704 -3.90 -2.40 -22.42
CA ARG A 704 -3.31 -1.82 -21.21
C ARG A 704 -2.99 -0.34 -21.32
N GLY A 705 -2.93 0.21 -22.54
CA GLY A 705 -2.50 1.61 -22.71
C GLY A 705 -1.05 1.86 -22.35
N ASP A 706 -0.20 0.83 -22.38
CA ASP A 706 1.15 0.79 -21.77
C ASP A 706 2.30 0.84 -22.78
N CYS A 707 2.04 0.91 -24.08
CA CYS A 707 3.07 0.85 -25.12
C CYS A 707 3.89 -0.47 -25.16
N GLY A 708 3.39 -1.54 -24.54
CA GLY A 708 4.10 -2.80 -24.40
C GLY A 708 4.06 -3.74 -25.62
N ALA A 709 3.83 -3.25 -26.83
CA ALA A 709 3.75 -4.08 -28.04
C ALA A 709 4.39 -3.40 -29.27
N PRO A 710 5.13 -4.15 -30.11
CA PRO A 710 5.68 -3.60 -31.35
C PRO A 710 4.58 -3.47 -32.42
N SER A 711 4.34 -2.26 -32.92
CA SER A 711 3.41 -2.03 -34.04
C SER A 711 4.04 -2.30 -35.42
N ARG A 712 5.37 -2.39 -35.46
CA ARG A 712 6.20 -2.76 -36.61
C ARG A 712 7.54 -3.29 -36.11
N ILE A 713 8.37 -3.84 -37.00
CA ILE A 713 9.72 -4.28 -36.65
C ILE A 713 10.50 -3.08 -36.08
N PRO A 714 10.99 -3.15 -34.82
CA PRO A 714 11.83 -2.11 -34.24
C PRO A 714 13.16 -2.03 -35.00
N VAL A 715 13.56 -0.83 -35.41
CA VAL A 715 14.76 -0.58 -36.23
C VAL A 715 15.82 0.26 -35.51
N GLY A 716 15.60 0.61 -34.25
CA GLY A 716 16.50 1.45 -33.45
C GLY A 716 15.86 1.91 -32.15
N CYS A 717 16.67 2.51 -31.28
CA CYS A 717 16.18 3.13 -30.05
C CYS A 717 15.27 4.33 -30.32
N PRO A 718 14.37 4.66 -29.38
CA PRO A 718 13.46 5.80 -29.51
C PRO A 718 14.19 7.16 -29.49
N GLY A 719 13.48 8.21 -29.95
CA GLY A 719 13.96 9.59 -30.10
C GLY A 719 14.29 9.98 -31.56
N ASP A 720 14.21 11.28 -31.89
CA ASP A 720 14.62 11.81 -33.22
C ASP A 720 16.12 11.55 -33.48
N LEU A 721 16.92 11.66 -32.42
CA LEU A 721 18.23 11.05 -32.29
C LEU A 721 18.07 9.87 -31.33
N ALA A 722 18.80 8.78 -31.55
CA ALA A 722 18.75 7.61 -30.66
C ALA A 722 18.99 8.04 -29.19
N CYS A 723 18.07 7.67 -28.31
CA CYS A 723 18.07 8.05 -26.89
C CYS A 723 18.14 9.57 -26.67
N SER A 724 17.50 10.33 -27.55
CA SER A 724 17.45 11.78 -27.56
C SER A 724 18.83 12.47 -27.53
N GLY A 725 19.90 11.74 -27.87
CA GLY A 725 21.29 12.21 -27.71
C GLY A 725 21.77 12.31 -26.26
N HIS A 726 21.01 11.79 -25.30
CA HIS A 726 21.27 11.84 -23.86
C HIS A 726 21.46 10.46 -23.24
N GLY A 727 21.77 9.46 -24.07
CA GLY A 727 22.03 8.10 -23.61
C GLY A 727 22.72 7.27 -24.67
N THR A 728 22.99 6.02 -24.30
CA THR A 728 23.51 5.00 -25.22
C THR A 728 22.41 4.02 -25.55
N CYS A 729 22.26 3.73 -26.84
CA CYS A 729 21.31 2.74 -27.34
C CYS A 729 21.89 1.33 -27.26
N SER A 730 21.15 0.39 -26.69
CA SER A 730 21.46 -1.03 -26.88
C SER A 730 21.03 -1.47 -28.28
N ASP A 731 21.86 -2.26 -28.95
CA ASP A 731 21.52 -2.79 -30.27
C ASP A 731 20.42 -3.86 -30.18
N SER A 732 20.07 -4.42 -31.35
CA SER A 732 19.19 -5.59 -31.47
C SER A 732 19.58 -6.70 -30.47
N PRO A 733 18.60 -7.34 -29.81
CA PRO A 733 17.16 -7.23 -30.04
C PRO A 733 16.44 -6.19 -29.17
N SER A 734 17.13 -5.55 -28.21
CA SER A 734 16.48 -4.82 -27.12
C SER A 734 16.14 -3.35 -27.41
N TYR A 735 16.97 -2.64 -28.18
CA TYR A 735 16.74 -1.22 -28.53
C TYR A 735 16.36 -0.32 -27.33
N ARG A 736 16.99 -0.56 -26.19
CA ARG A 736 16.76 0.12 -24.92
C ARG A 736 17.78 1.23 -24.73
N CYS A 737 17.31 2.37 -24.25
CA CYS A 737 18.19 3.47 -23.89
C CYS A 737 18.72 3.33 -22.47
N SER A 738 20.03 3.44 -22.32
CA SER A 738 20.69 3.67 -21.03
C SER A 738 21.03 5.15 -20.93
N CYS A 739 20.33 5.86 -20.07
CA CYS A 739 20.42 7.31 -19.98
C CYS A 739 21.71 7.76 -19.30
N ALA A 740 22.25 8.88 -19.79
CA ALA A 740 23.34 9.58 -19.15
C ALA A 740 22.88 10.12 -17.78
N LYS A 741 23.84 10.47 -16.94
CA LYS A 741 23.59 11.08 -15.63
C LYS A 741 22.60 12.26 -15.76
N ASP A 742 21.65 12.34 -14.83
CA ASP A 742 20.62 13.38 -14.72
C ASP A 742 19.52 13.32 -15.82
N TRP A 743 19.43 12.21 -16.56
CA TRP A 743 18.37 11.92 -17.53
C TRP A 743 17.64 10.61 -17.21
N ARG A 744 16.34 10.56 -17.54
CA ARG A 744 15.46 9.39 -17.37
C ARG A 744 14.45 9.28 -18.52
N GLY A 745 13.59 8.26 -18.45
CA GLY A 745 12.57 7.97 -19.46
C GLY A 745 13.06 6.98 -20.52
N GLY A 746 12.12 6.41 -21.28
CA GLY A 746 12.40 5.35 -22.28
C GLY A 746 13.33 5.79 -23.42
N ASP A 747 13.40 7.08 -23.71
CA ASP A 747 14.25 7.70 -24.73
C ASP A 747 15.22 8.75 -24.18
N CYS A 748 15.39 8.81 -22.86
CA CYS A 748 16.27 9.78 -22.18
C CYS A 748 15.95 11.25 -22.46
N SER A 749 14.68 11.58 -22.75
CA SER A 749 14.25 12.96 -23.01
C SER A 749 13.88 13.75 -21.75
N GLU A 750 13.77 13.11 -20.58
CA GLU A 750 13.34 13.75 -19.33
C GLU A 750 14.50 13.97 -18.37
N ARG A 751 14.48 15.08 -17.64
CA ARG A 751 15.45 15.34 -16.58
C ARG A 751 15.08 14.59 -15.30
N LEU A 752 16.12 14.12 -14.63
CA LEU A 752 16.06 13.67 -13.24
C LEU A 752 16.33 14.86 -12.32
N CYS A 753 15.49 15.06 -11.32
CA CYS A 753 15.72 16.08 -10.30
C CYS A 753 16.65 15.58 -9.18
N PRO A 754 17.26 16.49 -8.39
CA PRO A 754 18.05 16.13 -7.22
C PRO A 754 17.28 15.24 -6.24
N PHE A 755 17.99 14.28 -5.65
CA PHE A 755 17.48 13.41 -4.60
C PHE A 755 17.98 13.89 -3.24
N GLY A 756 17.09 13.97 -2.26
CA GLY A 756 17.43 14.18 -0.87
C GLY A 756 16.79 13.11 0.00
N LEU A 757 17.07 13.10 1.30
CA LEU A 757 16.37 12.20 2.22
C LEU A 757 14.89 12.58 2.25
N SER A 758 13.99 11.59 2.28
CA SER A 758 12.55 11.81 2.28
C SER A 758 12.11 12.50 3.58
N TRP A 759 11.23 13.49 3.47
CA TRP A 759 10.51 14.05 4.61
C TRP A 759 9.31 13.18 4.98
N PHE A 760 8.61 12.64 3.99
CA PHE A 760 7.42 11.84 4.20
C PHE A 760 7.51 10.57 3.34
N GLY A 761 8.02 9.51 3.96
CA GLY A 761 8.23 8.21 3.32
C GLY A 761 7.80 7.09 4.24
N TYR A 762 7.44 5.94 3.67
CA TYR A 762 7.03 4.80 4.48
C TYR A 762 8.22 4.30 5.33
N PRO A 763 8.04 4.07 6.65
CA PRO A 763 9.13 3.60 7.52
C PRO A 763 9.77 2.31 7.00
N SER A 764 11.07 2.13 7.23
CA SER A 764 11.80 0.91 6.86
C SER A 764 11.89 -0.11 8.00
N ALA A 765 11.62 0.33 9.23
CA ALA A 765 11.45 -0.49 10.42
C ALA A 765 10.63 0.28 11.46
N ASP A 766 10.27 -0.38 12.58
CA ASP A 766 9.61 0.27 13.70
C ASP A 766 10.42 1.49 14.17
N ASN A 767 9.81 2.67 14.14
CA ASN A 767 10.42 3.93 14.51
C ASN A 767 11.71 4.27 13.72
N VAL A 768 11.83 3.80 12.47
CA VAL A 768 12.94 4.14 11.57
C VAL A 768 12.39 4.69 10.25
N ALA A 769 12.54 5.99 10.05
CA ALA A 769 12.16 6.71 8.83
C ALA A 769 13.25 7.70 8.40
N HIS A 770 12.99 8.48 7.34
CA HIS A 770 13.89 9.53 6.81
C HIS A 770 15.26 9.08 6.31
N GLN A 771 15.44 7.78 6.06
CA GLN A 771 16.69 7.21 5.51
C GLN A 771 16.63 6.98 3.99
N LEU A 772 15.42 6.89 3.43
CA LEU A 772 15.22 6.70 1.99
C LEU A 772 15.50 8.01 1.26
N ARG A 773 16.21 7.94 0.14
CA ARG A 773 16.38 9.09 -0.76
C ARG A 773 15.27 9.10 -1.80
N SER A 774 14.57 10.23 -1.89
CA SER A 774 13.50 10.46 -2.85
C SER A 774 13.81 11.67 -3.71
N GLU A 775 13.29 11.66 -4.94
CA GLU A 775 13.37 12.81 -5.83
C GLU A 775 12.65 13.99 -5.19
N CYS A 776 13.34 15.14 -5.09
CA CYS A 776 12.82 16.32 -4.39
C CYS A 776 12.37 16.05 -2.94
N SER A 777 12.96 15.04 -2.26
CA SER A 777 12.73 14.71 -0.85
C SER A 777 11.26 14.47 -0.46
N ASP A 778 10.40 14.12 -1.43
CA ASP A 778 8.94 14.04 -1.28
C ASP A 778 8.29 15.36 -0.79
N ALA A 779 8.98 16.48 -1.02
CA ALA A 779 8.65 17.82 -0.53
C ALA A 779 8.56 18.88 -1.65
N GLY A 780 8.68 18.46 -2.90
CA GLY A 780 8.55 19.32 -4.06
C GLY A 780 8.26 18.54 -5.34
N GLU A 781 7.77 19.24 -6.35
CA GLU A 781 7.53 18.66 -7.66
C GLU A 781 8.75 18.84 -8.56
N CYS A 782 9.12 17.81 -9.31
CA CYS A 782 10.23 17.89 -10.26
C CYS A 782 9.78 18.55 -11.57
N ASP A 783 10.42 19.66 -11.96
CA ASP A 783 10.28 20.20 -13.32
C ASP A 783 11.15 19.40 -14.29
N ARG A 784 10.51 18.48 -15.02
CA ARG A 784 11.16 17.58 -15.98
C ARG A 784 11.88 18.31 -17.13
N SER A 785 11.57 19.58 -17.40
CA SER A 785 12.18 20.34 -18.50
C SER A 785 13.58 20.84 -18.18
N ASN A 786 13.87 21.11 -16.91
CA ASN A 786 15.14 21.67 -16.46
C ASN A 786 15.82 20.85 -15.34
N GLY A 787 15.13 19.88 -14.74
CA GLY A 787 15.65 19.02 -13.68
C GLY A 787 15.76 19.71 -12.33
N LEU A 788 14.97 20.75 -12.08
CA LEU A 788 14.96 21.48 -10.81
C LEU A 788 13.72 21.11 -9.99
N CYS A 789 13.92 20.95 -8.67
CA CYS A 789 12.82 20.76 -7.74
C CYS A 789 12.12 22.09 -7.45
N LYS A 790 10.80 22.12 -7.61
CA LYS A 790 9.94 23.18 -7.13
C LYS A 790 9.50 22.85 -5.70
N CYS A 791 10.25 23.35 -4.73
CA CYS A 791 9.95 23.12 -3.31
C CYS A 791 8.73 23.90 -2.87
N GLN A 792 7.85 23.24 -2.13
CA GLN A 792 6.70 23.87 -1.50
C GLN A 792 7.06 24.27 -0.07
N PRO A 793 6.55 25.40 0.46
CA PRO A 793 6.78 25.77 1.86
C PRO A 793 6.36 24.64 2.82
N PRO A 794 7.12 24.39 3.90
CA PRO A 794 8.28 25.16 4.36
C PRO A 794 9.62 24.68 3.79
N TYR A 795 9.61 23.81 2.77
CA TYR A 795 10.81 23.14 2.28
C TYR A 795 11.61 23.99 1.28
N THR A 796 12.92 23.82 1.33
CA THR A 796 13.94 24.61 0.63
C THR A 796 15.15 23.72 0.29
N GLY A 797 16.14 24.28 -0.40
CA GLY A 797 17.30 23.53 -0.88
C GLY A 797 17.09 22.98 -2.29
N SER A 798 18.17 22.54 -2.93
CA SER A 798 18.11 22.09 -4.32
C SER A 798 17.28 20.82 -4.53
N ALA A 799 17.10 20.02 -3.47
CA ALA A 799 16.30 18.81 -3.46
C ALA A 799 15.09 18.92 -2.52
N CYS A 800 14.74 20.12 -2.04
CA CYS A 800 13.71 20.30 -1.01
C CYS A 800 13.99 19.56 0.30
N ASP A 801 15.27 19.34 0.60
CA ASP A 801 15.79 18.51 1.68
C ASP A 801 16.02 19.27 2.98
N LEU A 802 15.85 20.59 2.95
CA LEU A 802 16.00 21.51 4.09
C LEU A 802 14.68 22.18 4.43
N MET A 803 14.35 22.29 5.71
CA MET A 803 13.28 23.17 6.17
C MET A 803 13.82 24.60 6.22
N GLY A 804 13.07 25.54 5.66
CA GLY A 804 13.40 26.95 5.69
C GLY A 804 13.29 27.55 7.09
N CYS A 805 14.06 28.60 7.34
CA CYS A 805 13.82 29.47 8.48
C CYS A 805 12.56 30.31 8.29
N GLY A 806 12.08 30.94 9.36
CA GLY A 806 10.99 31.91 9.28
C GLY A 806 11.38 33.19 8.53
N GLY A 807 10.37 34.01 8.20
CA GLY A 807 10.52 35.30 7.52
C GLY A 807 9.66 35.37 6.25
N SER A 808 9.01 36.51 6.00
CA SER A 808 8.05 36.65 4.89
C SER A 808 8.71 36.83 3.52
N ASP A 809 9.84 37.55 3.46
CA ASP A 809 10.54 37.88 2.21
C ASP A 809 12.05 37.58 2.26
N VAL A 810 12.62 37.55 3.47
CA VAL A 810 14.04 37.29 3.74
C VAL A 810 14.10 36.38 4.96
N GLU A 811 14.97 35.36 4.93
CA GLU A 811 15.19 34.47 6.08
C GLU A 811 15.54 35.32 7.33
N CYS A 812 14.91 34.96 8.45
CA CYS A 812 15.07 35.64 9.74
C CYS A 812 14.78 37.14 9.68
N SER A 813 13.91 37.57 8.78
CA SER A 813 13.51 38.97 8.57
C SER A 813 14.68 39.95 8.34
N GLY A 814 15.86 39.43 7.99
CA GLY A 814 17.10 40.20 7.89
C GLY A 814 17.77 40.56 9.23
N ASN A 815 17.24 40.09 10.36
CA ASN A 815 17.69 40.39 11.72
C ASN A 815 18.27 39.16 12.45
N GLY A 816 18.86 38.24 11.70
CA GLY A 816 19.45 37.03 12.27
C GLY A 816 20.06 36.11 11.24
N GLN A 817 20.53 34.96 11.71
CA GLN A 817 21.16 33.93 10.91
C GLN A 817 20.29 32.67 10.85
N CYS A 818 20.08 32.15 9.65
CA CYS A 818 19.38 30.88 9.46
C CYS A 818 20.36 29.71 9.63
N LEU A 819 20.22 28.95 10.71
CA LEU A 819 21.13 27.86 11.08
C LEU A 819 20.37 26.54 11.18
N SER A 820 21.04 25.43 10.87
CA SER A 820 20.50 24.09 11.18
C SER A 820 20.40 23.89 12.70
N LEU A 821 19.61 22.93 13.18
CA LEU A 821 19.57 22.64 14.62
C LEU A 821 20.95 22.25 15.15
N TYR A 822 21.72 21.51 14.36
CA TYR A 822 23.12 21.17 14.65
C TYR A 822 23.98 22.43 14.85
N ASP A 823 23.90 23.40 13.95
CA ASP A 823 24.68 24.64 14.02
C ASP A 823 24.13 25.63 15.07
N LEU A 824 22.84 25.52 15.39
CA LEU A 824 22.16 26.38 16.36
C LEU A 824 22.45 25.95 17.80
N ALA A 825 22.53 24.64 18.09
CA ALA A 825 22.69 24.10 19.44
C ALA A 825 23.85 24.74 20.24
N PRO A 826 25.05 24.93 19.65
CA PRO A 826 26.18 25.52 20.37
C PRO A 826 25.96 27.00 20.71
N ASN A 827 25.04 27.68 20.02
CA ASN A 827 24.77 29.11 20.11
C ASN A 827 23.56 29.45 21.00
N VAL A 828 22.86 28.45 21.55
CA VAL A 828 21.72 28.66 22.44
C VAL A 828 22.17 29.40 23.71
N ARG A 829 21.50 30.50 24.01
CA ARG A 829 21.77 31.33 25.19
C ARG A 829 20.67 31.20 26.22
N ILE A 830 21.05 31.00 27.49
CA ILE A 830 20.13 31.05 28.63
C ILE A 830 20.65 32.11 29.59
N ASN A 831 19.80 33.09 29.91
CA ASN A 831 20.15 34.26 30.71
C ASN A 831 21.39 35.02 30.15
N GLY A 832 21.49 35.09 28.82
CA GLY A 832 22.59 35.73 28.11
C GLY A 832 23.91 34.96 28.08
N VAL A 833 23.96 33.73 28.59
CA VAL A 833 25.15 32.86 28.56
C VAL A 833 24.96 31.73 27.57
N THR A 834 25.90 31.57 26.66
CA THR A 834 25.94 30.47 25.69
C THR A 834 26.13 29.14 26.42
N ARG A 835 25.26 28.17 26.14
CA ARG A 835 25.27 26.86 26.81
C ARG A 835 26.17 25.83 26.14
N GLY A 836 26.47 26.00 24.86
CA GLY A 836 27.32 25.05 24.11
C GLY A 836 26.68 23.67 24.00
N PHE A 837 25.35 23.59 23.85
CA PHE A 837 24.67 22.33 23.62
C PHE A 837 25.10 21.73 22.28
N THR A 838 24.92 20.42 22.14
CA THR A 838 25.08 19.72 20.87
C THR A 838 23.75 19.05 20.51
N TYR A 839 23.51 18.84 19.22
CA TYR A 839 22.30 18.20 18.72
C TYR A 839 22.62 17.46 17.43
N GLY A 840 22.60 16.12 17.45
CA GLY A 840 22.93 15.30 16.28
C GLY A 840 24.43 15.17 16.01
N ASP A 841 25.24 15.07 17.08
CA ASP A 841 26.68 14.81 16.98
C ASP A 841 27.00 13.44 16.34
N ASP A 842 26.13 12.44 16.54
CA ASP A 842 26.16 11.19 15.79
C ASP A 842 25.26 11.29 14.55
N PRO A 843 25.82 11.39 13.33
CA PRO A 843 25.03 11.48 12.10
C PRO A 843 24.22 10.21 11.78
N ASN A 844 24.39 9.12 12.54
CA ASN A 844 23.62 7.88 12.36
C ASN A 844 22.55 7.67 13.44
N ASP A 845 22.41 8.59 14.40
CA ASP A 845 21.35 8.48 15.40
C ASP A 845 19.98 8.77 14.75
N ILE A 846 19.09 7.78 14.83
CA ILE A 846 17.74 7.86 14.26
C ILE A 846 16.86 8.89 14.97
N THR A 847 17.21 9.30 16.19
CA THR A 847 16.43 10.25 17.01
C THR A 847 16.70 11.71 16.66
N THR A 848 17.81 11.99 15.98
CA THR A 848 18.27 13.35 15.62
C THR A 848 18.53 13.49 14.11
N TRP A 849 17.82 12.69 13.30
CA TRP A 849 17.93 12.69 11.83
C TRP A 849 17.73 14.08 11.20
N ASP A 850 17.02 14.95 11.91
CA ASP A 850 16.63 16.28 11.50
C ASP A 850 17.65 17.37 11.84
N ALA A 851 18.71 17.04 12.60
CA ALA A 851 19.71 17.99 13.10
C ALA A 851 20.29 18.92 12.02
N GLN A 852 20.56 18.39 10.83
CA GLN A 852 21.09 19.15 9.69
C GLN A 852 20.04 19.55 8.65
N ARG A 853 18.78 19.14 8.85
CA ARG A 853 17.69 19.30 7.87
C ARG A 853 16.69 20.36 8.30
N ILE A 854 16.44 20.49 9.60
CA ILE A 854 15.61 21.54 10.15
C ILE A 854 16.46 22.77 10.47
N ARG A 855 16.02 23.94 10.01
CA ARG A 855 16.72 25.21 10.24
C ARG A 855 15.83 26.20 11.00
N SER A 856 16.41 26.95 11.91
CA SER A 856 15.75 27.97 12.74
C SER A 856 16.63 29.22 12.84
N CYS A 857 16.03 30.33 13.25
CA CYS A 857 16.71 31.62 13.30
C CYS A 857 17.46 31.81 14.62
N LEU A 858 18.74 32.18 14.52
CA LEU A 858 19.50 32.82 15.59
C LEU A 858 19.35 34.34 15.43
N CYS A 859 18.56 34.97 16.30
CA CYS A 859 18.28 36.39 16.18
C CYS A 859 19.41 37.28 16.71
N ASP A 860 19.64 38.38 16.01
CA ASP A 860 20.52 39.46 16.45
C ASP A 860 19.77 40.32 17.46
N TYR A 861 20.37 40.58 18.63
CA TYR A 861 19.81 41.48 19.63
C TYR A 861 19.51 42.87 19.01
N PRO A 862 18.37 43.51 19.31
CA PRO A 862 17.31 43.12 20.27
C PRO A 862 16.17 42.26 19.69
N HIS A 863 16.35 41.67 18.50
CA HIS A 863 15.29 40.91 17.84
C HIS A 863 15.13 39.52 18.46
N PHE A 864 13.90 39.02 18.42
CA PHE A 864 13.53 37.69 18.90
C PHE A 864 12.32 37.13 18.13
N GLY A 865 11.83 35.97 18.57
CA GLY A 865 10.77 35.23 17.89
C GLY A 865 11.34 34.26 16.87
N PHE A 866 10.47 33.44 16.27
CA PHE A 866 10.93 32.34 15.42
C PHE A 866 11.58 32.81 14.10
N ASP A 867 11.27 34.04 13.67
CA ASP A 867 11.74 34.65 12.42
C ASP A 867 12.44 36.00 12.62
N CYS A 868 12.78 36.35 13.87
CA CYS A 868 13.42 37.62 14.24
C CYS A 868 12.67 38.88 13.76
N SER A 869 11.35 38.78 13.58
CA SER A 869 10.49 39.92 13.25
C SER A 869 10.05 40.73 14.46
N LEU A 870 10.19 40.18 15.67
CA LEU A 870 9.81 40.86 16.91
C LEU A 870 11.03 41.50 17.56
N GLU A 871 10.81 42.59 18.29
CA GLU A 871 11.85 43.34 19.01
C GLU A 871 11.53 43.37 20.51
N GLU A 872 12.52 43.03 21.34
CA GLU A 872 12.35 42.97 22.78
C GLU A 872 12.17 44.39 23.37
N CYS A 873 11.08 44.61 24.10
CA CYS A 873 10.89 45.88 24.78
C CYS A 873 11.82 46.03 26.00
N PRO A 874 12.19 47.28 26.36
CA PRO A 874 12.93 47.57 27.57
C PRO A 874 12.29 46.90 28.79
N ARG A 875 13.14 46.28 29.60
CA ARG A 875 12.75 45.70 30.89
C ARG A 875 13.15 46.62 32.02
N GLY A 876 12.52 46.44 33.16
CA GLY A 876 12.84 47.18 34.36
C GLY A 876 12.15 46.63 35.59
N ASP A 877 12.48 47.26 36.71
CA ASP A 877 11.94 46.97 38.03
C ASP A 877 10.49 47.45 38.13
N ASP A 878 9.68 46.75 38.90
CA ASP A 878 8.33 47.22 39.24
C ASP A 878 8.42 48.18 40.43
N PHE A 879 7.98 49.42 40.28
CA PHE A 879 8.09 50.41 41.35
C PHE A 879 7.29 50.04 42.63
N ASN A 880 6.30 49.15 42.53
CA ASN A 880 5.36 48.86 43.62
C ASN A 880 5.67 47.57 44.40
N THR A 881 6.79 46.92 44.12
CA THR A 881 7.29 45.75 44.86
C THR A 881 8.27 46.20 45.94
N ASP A 882 8.24 45.53 47.10
CA ASP A 882 9.01 45.93 48.30
C ASP A 882 10.26 45.03 48.52
N ASP A 883 10.58 44.12 47.59
CA ASP A 883 11.60 43.06 47.73
C ASP A 883 12.72 43.26 46.69
N ASP A 884 13.46 44.37 46.80
CA ASP A 884 14.38 44.88 45.76
C ASP A 884 15.87 44.67 46.08
N ASP A 885 16.24 43.47 46.54
CA ASP A 885 17.64 43.13 46.75
C ASP A 885 18.42 43.20 45.43
N ILE A 886 19.53 43.94 45.44
CA ILE A 886 20.47 44.06 44.33
C ILE A 886 21.31 42.78 44.25
N GLU A 887 21.44 42.20 43.05
CA GLU A 887 22.36 41.09 42.83
C GLU A 887 23.80 41.52 43.18
N ARG A 888 24.40 40.78 44.12
CA ARG A 888 25.79 40.96 44.54
C ARG A 888 26.55 39.67 44.31
N GLN A 889 27.62 39.75 43.52
CA GLN A 889 28.54 38.65 43.33
C GLN A 889 29.91 38.97 43.94
N LEU A 890 30.56 37.93 44.50
CA LEU A 890 31.85 38.07 45.17
C LEU A 890 32.95 37.38 44.36
N ILE A 891 34.12 38.02 44.30
CA ILE A 891 35.32 37.47 43.64
C ILE A 891 36.50 37.55 44.61
N GLN A 892 37.10 36.42 44.94
CA GLN A 892 38.41 36.39 45.59
C GLN A 892 39.50 36.39 44.52
N CYS A 893 40.48 37.28 44.62
CA CYS A 893 41.68 37.22 43.80
C CYS A 893 42.95 37.10 44.66
N ALA A 894 43.71 36.02 44.46
CA ALA A 894 45.02 35.84 45.10
C ALA A 894 46.14 35.87 44.07
N ALA A 895 46.87 36.98 44.03
CA ALA A 895 48.02 37.22 43.15
C ALA A 895 48.81 38.45 43.63
N ASP A 896 50.07 38.55 43.22
CA ASP A 896 50.95 39.71 43.47
C ASP A 896 51.62 40.29 42.21
N ALA A 897 51.31 39.73 41.03
CA ALA A 897 51.67 40.27 39.73
C ALA A 897 50.70 39.77 38.65
N GLY A 898 50.85 40.31 37.43
CA GLY A 898 50.11 39.85 36.25
C GLY A 898 48.77 40.54 36.04
N MET A 899 47.91 39.90 35.23
CA MET A 899 46.60 40.42 34.83
C MET A 899 45.55 39.32 34.80
N PHE A 900 44.29 39.70 34.96
CA PHE A 900 43.14 38.82 34.81
C PHE A 900 42.07 39.45 33.91
N THR A 901 41.07 38.66 33.55
CA THR A 901 39.87 39.15 32.88
C THR A 901 38.65 38.68 33.64
N LEU A 902 37.55 39.42 33.52
CA LEU A 902 36.23 39.00 33.97
C LEU A 902 35.34 38.77 32.74
N THR A 903 34.37 37.88 32.88
CA THR A 903 33.44 37.50 31.83
C THR A 903 32.03 37.51 32.38
N PHE A 904 31.12 38.22 31.70
CA PHE A 904 29.70 38.26 31.99
C PHE A 904 28.89 38.13 30.69
N ARG A 905 27.96 37.16 30.62
CA ARG A 905 27.13 36.91 29.43
C ARG A 905 27.96 36.86 28.14
N ASP A 906 29.02 36.06 28.19
CA ASP A 906 30.01 35.82 27.11
C ASP A 906 30.85 37.04 26.67
N ALA A 907 30.61 38.23 27.23
CA ALA A 907 31.46 39.40 27.01
C ALA A 907 32.64 39.37 28.01
N VAL A 908 33.86 39.52 27.49
CA VAL A 908 35.10 39.47 28.28
C VAL A 908 35.69 40.86 28.40
N THR A 909 36.07 41.26 29.61
CA THR A 909 36.68 42.56 29.86
C THR A 909 38.03 42.67 29.17
N THR A 910 38.52 43.90 29.00
CA THR A 910 39.95 44.11 28.77
C THR A 910 40.78 43.58 29.95
N ASN A 911 42.08 43.35 29.75
CA ASN A 911 42.96 42.84 30.81
C ASN A 911 43.02 43.79 32.00
N ILE A 912 42.66 43.30 33.18
CA ILE A 912 42.65 44.02 34.45
C ILE A 912 43.96 43.71 35.20
N PRO A 913 44.78 44.71 35.53
CA PRO A 913 45.99 44.50 36.35
C PRO A 913 45.65 43.94 37.74
N PHE A 914 46.50 43.06 38.28
CA PHE A 914 46.30 42.50 39.63
C PHE A 914 46.15 43.58 40.72
N ASN A 915 46.83 44.73 40.56
CA ASN A 915 46.80 45.85 41.49
C ASN A 915 45.76 46.92 41.13
N ALA A 916 44.81 46.62 40.24
CA ALA A 916 43.79 47.57 39.81
C ALA A 916 42.97 48.09 40.99
N PRO A 917 42.74 49.41 41.11
CA PRO A 917 41.78 49.95 42.06
C PRO A 917 40.34 49.61 41.63
N ALA A 918 39.39 49.65 42.56
CA ALA A 918 37.99 49.30 42.30
C ALA A 918 37.38 50.07 41.11
N ALA A 919 37.73 51.34 40.93
CA ALA A 919 37.27 52.15 39.80
C ALA A 919 37.71 51.60 38.42
N THR A 920 38.90 51.00 38.34
CA THR A 920 39.39 50.37 37.11
C THR A 920 38.65 49.06 36.83
N VAL A 921 38.31 48.29 37.87
CA VAL A 921 37.48 47.08 37.73
C VAL A 921 36.06 47.44 37.28
N LYS A 922 35.44 48.47 37.91
CA LYS A 922 34.13 49.03 37.49
C LYS A 922 34.16 49.43 36.01
N THR A 923 35.13 50.24 35.61
CA THR A 923 35.26 50.69 34.22
C THR A 923 35.38 49.50 33.25
N ALA A 924 36.19 48.49 33.59
CA ALA A 924 36.36 47.32 32.75
C ALA A 924 35.07 46.48 32.59
N LEU A 925 34.25 46.39 33.63
CA LEU A 925 32.94 45.72 33.59
C LEU A 925 31.90 46.53 32.79
N GLU A 926 31.84 47.84 32.97
CA GLU A 926 30.90 48.74 32.26
C GLU A 926 31.25 48.96 30.79
N GLU A 927 32.48 48.63 30.37
CA GLU A 927 32.85 48.56 28.96
C GLU A 927 32.25 47.34 28.24
N LEU A 928 31.72 46.36 28.97
CA LEU A 928 31.00 45.22 28.38
C LEU A 928 29.65 45.68 27.86
N SER A 929 29.30 45.34 26.62
CA SER A 929 27.97 45.63 26.06
C SER A 929 26.81 44.92 26.76
N THR A 930 27.11 44.01 27.70
CA THR A 930 26.15 43.21 28.47
C THR A 930 25.91 43.74 29.89
N ILE A 931 26.61 44.81 30.28
CA ILE A 931 26.50 45.48 31.59
C ILE A 931 26.24 46.97 31.38
N GLY A 932 25.26 47.52 32.08
CA GLY A 932 24.99 48.96 32.13
C GLY A 932 25.81 49.69 33.19
N ASP A 933 25.54 49.44 34.47
CA ASP A 933 26.18 50.10 35.62
C ASP A 933 26.34 49.10 36.79
N VAL A 934 27.53 49.07 37.37
CA VAL A 934 27.87 48.21 38.52
C VAL A 934 28.54 49.02 39.62
N ASP A 935 28.24 48.75 40.89
CA ASP A 935 29.09 49.24 41.98
C ASP A 935 30.16 48.19 42.31
N VAL A 936 31.42 48.62 42.41
CA VAL A 936 32.55 47.74 42.72
C VAL A 936 33.23 48.23 43.98
N THR A 937 33.25 47.38 45.00
CA THR A 937 33.90 47.67 46.29
C THR A 937 34.81 46.53 46.71
N PHE A 938 35.84 46.84 47.51
CA PHE A 938 36.75 45.83 48.06
C PHE A 938 36.54 45.70 49.57
N ALA A 939 36.40 44.47 50.05
CA ALA A 939 36.27 44.18 51.47
C ALA A 939 37.60 44.37 52.24
N GLY A 940 37.51 44.57 53.55
CA GLY A 940 38.67 44.54 54.45
C GLY A 940 39.68 45.68 54.32
N GLY A 941 39.34 46.76 53.61
CA GLY A 941 40.22 47.93 53.41
C GLY A 941 41.29 47.74 52.34
N ALA A 942 41.14 46.74 51.47
CA ALA A 942 42.04 46.53 50.34
C ALA A 942 41.96 47.70 49.32
N THR A 943 43.11 48.02 48.71
CA THR A 943 43.22 49.08 47.68
C THR A 943 43.52 48.55 46.29
N ALA A 944 43.69 47.24 46.15
CA ALA A 944 44.04 46.50 44.93
C ALA A 944 43.09 45.31 44.76
N ALA A 945 42.78 44.95 43.51
CA ALA A 945 41.87 43.86 43.15
C ALA A 945 42.37 42.48 43.63
N CYS A 946 43.68 42.26 43.62
CA CYS A 946 44.33 41.02 44.04
C CYS A 946 45.35 41.27 45.15
N SER A 947 45.52 40.28 46.02
CA SER A 947 46.54 40.28 47.06
C SER A 947 47.06 38.88 47.31
N ASN A 948 48.35 38.75 47.63
CA ASN A 948 48.95 37.50 48.13
C ASN A 948 48.42 37.08 49.51
N SER A 949 47.65 37.93 50.19
CA SER A 949 46.86 37.60 51.37
C SER A 949 45.41 37.34 50.97
N VAL A 950 44.87 36.19 51.34
CA VAL A 950 43.57 35.64 50.92
C VAL A 950 42.33 36.49 51.26
N ASN A 951 42.47 37.65 51.90
CA ASN A 951 41.34 38.44 52.42
C ASN A 951 40.77 39.48 51.44
N THR A 952 41.35 39.63 50.24
CA THR A 952 40.81 40.59 49.25
C THR A 952 39.61 39.97 48.55
N VAL A 953 38.43 40.54 48.78
CA VAL A 953 37.18 40.17 48.14
C VAL A 953 36.67 41.38 47.36
N ILE A 954 36.52 41.22 46.06
CA ILE A 954 35.85 42.16 45.18
C ILE A 954 34.35 41.87 45.26
N MET A 955 33.56 42.89 45.59
CA MET A 955 32.10 42.85 45.59
C MET A 955 31.63 43.61 44.37
N VAL A 956 30.83 42.96 43.53
CA VAL A 956 30.21 43.54 42.34
C VAL A 956 28.71 43.54 42.54
N ASP A 957 28.12 44.73 42.66
CA ASP A 957 26.69 44.95 42.78
C ASP A 957 26.14 45.40 41.41
N PHE A 958 25.23 44.62 40.82
CA PHE A 958 24.65 44.92 39.51
C PHE A 958 23.49 45.90 39.65
N LEU A 959 23.66 47.14 39.19
CA LEU A 959 22.67 48.20 39.41
C LEU A 959 21.61 48.25 38.32
N THR A 960 21.95 47.83 37.09
CA THR A 960 21.04 47.88 35.92
C THR A 960 20.53 46.51 35.49
N GLU A 961 21.33 45.46 35.68
CA GLU A 961 20.91 44.09 35.38
C GLU A 961 20.08 43.55 36.54
N LEU A 962 18.80 43.29 36.29
CA LEU A 962 17.81 42.97 37.32
C LEU A 962 17.59 41.46 37.47
N GLY A 963 17.15 41.05 38.67
CA GLY A 963 16.84 39.67 39.03
C GLY A 963 18.04 38.78 39.31
N ASP A 964 17.83 37.47 39.25
CA ASP A 964 18.86 36.45 39.46
C ASP A 964 19.77 36.35 38.22
N LEU A 965 21.01 36.85 38.35
CA LEU A 965 21.95 36.97 37.24
C LEU A 965 22.86 35.75 37.12
N PRO A 966 23.39 35.45 35.91
CA PRO A 966 24.38 34.39 35.79
C PRO A 966 25.66 34.76 36.57
N PRO A 967 26.40 33.77 37.10
CA PRO A 967 27.68 34.04 37.75
C PRO A 967 28.70 34.68 36.81
N LEU A 968 29.43 35.66 37.32
CA LEU A 968 30.68 36.13 36.74
C LEU A 968 31.67 34.97 36.69
N SER A 969 32.49 34.98 35.65
CA SER A 969 33.67 34.13 35.54
C SER A 969 34.86 34.98 35.11
N GLY A 970 36.03 34.37 34.90
CA GLY A 970 37.22 35.10 34.52
C GLY A 970 38.43 34.21 34.30
N SER A 971 39.41 34.71 33.54
CA SER A 971 40.66 33.99 33.28
C SER A 971 41.78 34.47 34.21
N ASN A 972 42.45 33.53 34.86
CA ASN A 972 43.67 33.75 35.64
C ASN A 972 44.94 33.42 34.85
N ALA A 973 44.86 33.20 33.54
CA ALA A 973 45.97 32.70 32.72
C ALA A 973 47.24 33.55 32.79
N TYR A 974 47.13 34.85 33.09
CA TYR A 974 48.27 35.76 33.26
C TYR A 974 48.45 36.27 34.69
N LEU A 975 47.72 35.72 35.67
CA LEU A 975 47.92 36.04 37.08
C LEU A 975 49.08 35.24 37.63
N GLN A 976 49.92 35.92 38.42
CA GLN A 976 51.06 35.32 39.08
C GLN A 976 50.95 35.56 40.59
N ASP A 977 51.02 34.46 41.35
CA ASP A 977 51.31 34.46 42.78
C ASP A 977 52.74 33.96 42.98
N HIS A 978 53.63 34.87 43.37
CA HIS A 978 55.04 34.58 43.68
C HIS A 978 55.25 34.08 45.12
N ILE A 979 54.24 34.20 45.99
CA ILE A 979 54.36 33.83 47.41
C ILE A 979 53.81 32.44 47.66
N ASN A 980 52.56 32.17 47.26
CA ASN A 980 51.90 30.89 47.49
C ASN A 980 51.83 30.02 46.22
N GLY A 981 52.18 30.59 45.06
CA GLY A 981 52.25 29.89 43.77
C GLY A 981 53.69 29.58 43.31
N ASN A 982 53.83 29.16 42.05
CA ASN A 982 55.12 28.87 41.42
C ASN A 982 55.70 30.05 40.62
N ALA A 983 55.17 31.26 40.79
CA ALA A 983 55.58 32.47 40.08
C ALA A 983 55.52 32.36 38.54
N GLN A 984 54.62 31.53 38.00
CA GLN A 984 54.38 31.40 36.56
C GLN A 984 53.00 31.97 36.22
N ASP A 985 52.80 32.28 34.93
CA ASP A 985 51.49 32.57 34.37
C ASP A 985 50.49 31.45 34.74
N GLY A 986 49.35 31.83 35.33
CA GLY A 986 48.34 30.91 35.83
C GLY A 986 48.53 30.47 37.29
N SER A 987 49.56 30.97 38.00
CA SER A 987 49.80 30.61 39.40
C SER A 987 48.92 31.35 40.40
N GLY A 988 48.31 32.47 40.01
CA GLY A 988 47.30 33.17 40.81
C GLY A 988 45.90 32.55 40.71
N THR A 989 45.02 32.85 41.66
CA THR A 989 43.67 32.24 41.73
C THR A 989 42.55 33.28 41.69
N LEU A 990 41.43 32.88 41.06
CA LEU A 990 40.15 33.57 41.09
C LEU A 990 39.07 32.61 41.61
N VAL A 991 38.26 33.05 42.57
CA VAL A 991 37.13 32.28 43.11
C VAL A 991 35.88 33.15 43.09
N PHE A 992 34.81 32.65 42.48
CA PHE A 992 33.54 33.36 42.33
C PHE A 992 32.48 32.74 43.27
N ILE A 993 31.75 33.58 44.00
CA ILE A 993 30.68 33.17 44.92
C ILE A 993 29.42 33.97 44.63
N THR A 994 28.30 33.26 44.46
CA THR A 994 26.97 33.82 44.14
C THR A 994 25.87 33.15 44.98
N GLY A 995 24.62 33.58 44.84
CA GLY A 995 23.44 32.85 45.34
C GLY A 995 23.34 32.73 46.86
N GLY A 996 23.86 33.70 47.62
CA GLY A 996 23.82 33.69 49.09
C GLY A 996 25.04 33.03 49.76
N GLY A 997 26.02 32.56 48.99
CA GLY A 997 27.29 32.07 49.54
C GLY A 997 28.12 33.19 50.17
N SER A 998 28.96 32.84 51.14
CA SER A 998 29.83 33.79 51.86
C SER A 998 31.31 33.57 51.62
N LEU A 999 32.09 34.66 51.63
CA LEU A 999 33.53 34.68 51.44
C LEU A 999 34.16 35.72 52.39
N PHE A 1000 35.00 35.27 53.33
CA PHE A 1000 35.65 36.11 54.36
C PHE A 1000 34.71 37.09 55.09
N GLY A 1001 33.50 36.64 55.42
CA GLY A 1001 32.51 37.44 56.16
C GLY A 1001 31.66 38.38 55.28
N GLN A 1002 31.90 38.42 53.97
CA GLN A 1002 30.96 38.98 53.00
C GLN A 1002 30.01 37.91 52.50
N THR A 1003 28.81 38.29 52.09
CA THR A 1003 27.80 37.37 51.53
C THR A 1003 27.36 37.92 50.18
N SER A 1004 27.34 37.05 49.17
CA SER A 1004 26.68 37.32 47.90
C SER A 1004 25.17 37.46 48.11
N VAL A 1005 24.51 38.22 47.26
CA VAL A 1005 23.07 38.46 47.35
C VAL A 1005 22.47 38.02 46.02
N LYS A 1006 21.44 37.18 46.09
CA LYS A 1006 20.64 36.83 44.92
C LYS A 1006 19.69 38.01 44.66
N GLY A 1007 19.76 38.60 43.47
CA GLY A 1007 18.90 39.69 43.08
C GLY A 1007 17.44 39.27 43.02
N THR A 1008 16.56 40.10 43.57
CA THR A 1008 15.11 39.87 43.60
C THR A 1008 14.31 40.89 42.80
N ARG A 1009 14.93 42.04 42.46
CA ARG A 1009 14.34 43.06 41.58
C ARG A 1009 13.76 42.47 40.31
N GLU A 1010 12.54 42.87 39.97
CA GLU A 1010 11.86 42.34 38.81
C GLU A 1010 12.58 42.72 37.52
N ASN A 1011 12.69 41.76 36.60
CA ASN A 1011 13.16 42.02 35.23
C ASN A 1011 11.96 41.98 34.26
N ALA A 1012 10.99 42.85 34.51
CA ALA A 1012 9.68 42.83 33.88
C ALA A 1012 9.64 43.64 32.57
N LEU A 1013 8.91 43.12 31.57
CA LEU A 1013 8.62 43.84 30.33
C LEU A 1013 7.88 45.14 30.64
N CYS A 1014 8.44 46.26 30.19
CA CYS A 1014 7.91 47.59 30.49
C CYS A 1014 7.63 47.80 31.99
N SER A 1015 8.49 47.24 32.86
CA SER A 1015 8.40 47.38 34.33
C SER A 1015 7.05 46.99 34.94
N ASN A 1016 6.27 46.16 34.25
CA ASN A 1016 4.85 45.95 34.55
C ASN A 1016 4.03 47.25 34.62
N HIS A 1017 4.41 48.37 34.00
CA HIS A 1017 3.62 49.61 33.99
C HIS A 1017 3.43 50.19 32.59
N GLY A 1018 3.54 49.32 31.57
CA GLY A 1018 3.28 49.65 30.19
C GLY A 1018 2.88 48.43 29.36
N ILE A 1019 2.41 48.69 28.14
CA ILE A 1019 2.16 47.68 27.12
C ILE A 1019 3.31 47.71 26.13
N CYS A 1020 3.94 46.55 25.91
CA CYS A 1020 4.98 46.38 24.89
C CYS A 1020 4.36 46.21 23.50
N ASP A 1021 4.81 47.01 22.55
CA ASP A 1021 4.60 46.75 21.12
C ASP A 1021 5.80 45.94 20.58
N PHE A 1022 5.64 44.63 20.51
CA PHE A 1022 6.70 43.73 20.03
C PHE A 1022 7.06 43.92 18.55
N ALA A 1023 6.28 44.66 17.77
CA ALA A 1023 6.66 45.00 16.39
C ALA A 1023 7.66 46.16 16.33
N THR A 1024 7.78 46.96 17.39
CA THR A 1024 8.65 48.14 17.44
C THR A 1024 9.61 48.17 18.64
N GLY A 1025 9.46 47.24 19.59
CA GLY A 1025 10.24 47.23 20.84
C GLY A 1025 9.91 48.40 21.78
N VAL A 1026 8.81 49.12 21.55
CA VAL A 1026 8.48 50.32 22.32
C VAL A 1026 7.46 50.01 23.42
N CYS A 1027 7.77 50.46 24.65
CA CYS A 1027 6.82 50.47 25.75
C CYS A 1027 5.91 51.69 25.68
N THR A 1028 4.59 51.46 25.67
CA THR A 1028 3.59 52.50 25.91
C THR A 1028 3.24 52.52 27.39
N CYS A 1029 3.80 53.48 28.13
CA CYS A 1029 3.59 53.58 29.58
C CYS A 1029 2.16 54.01 29.93
N HIS A 1030 1.65 53.46 31.03
CA HIS A 1030 0.40 53.90 31.62
C HIS A 1030 0.55 55.28 32.29
N ALA A 1031 -0.57 55.91 32.59
CA ALA A 1031 -0.59 57.26 33.17
C ALA A 1031 0.21 57.30 34.48
N ASN A 1032 1.04 58.34 34.65
CA ASN A 1032 1.96 58.57 35.76
C ASN A 1032 3.22 57.67 35.79
N TYR A 1033 3.46 56.86 34.76
CA TYR A 1033 4.70 56.10 34.60
C TYR A 1033 5.50 56.57 33.39
N GLY A 1034 6.82 56.59 33.53
CA GLY A 1034 7.76 57.07 32.52
C GLY A 1034 9.09 56.32 32.56
N GLY A 1035 10.05 56.78 31.78
CA GLY A 1035 11.36 56.13 31.69
C GLY A 1035 12.16 56.21 32.99
N SER A 1036 12.88 55.13 33.31
CA SER A 1036 13.69 55.03 34.53
C SER A 1036 15.19 55.09 34.28
N ASP A 1037 15.96 55.30 35.34
CA ASP A 1037 17.43 55.19 35.36
C ASP A 1037 17.92 53.80 35.79
N GLY A 1038 17.00 52.83 35.95
CA GLY A 1038 17.29 51.49 36.47
C GLY A 1038 17.48 51.42 37.99
N LYS A 1039 17.39 52.54 38.71
CA LYS A 1039 17.63 52.65 40.16
C LYS A 1039 16.41 53.20 40.93
N GLY A 1040 15.24 53.19 40.30
CA GLY A 1040 13.99 53.77 40.83
C GLY A 1040 13.86 55.28 40.62
N GLY A 1041 14.78 55.93 39.90
CA GLY A 1041 14.73 57.34 39.53
C GLY A 1041 14.31 57.58 38.07
N PRO A 1042 14.02 58.83 37.69
CA PRO A 1042 13.72 59.19 36.30
C PRO A 1042 14.97 59.05 35.44
N GLY A 1043 14.84 58.43 34.27
CA GLY A 1043 15.97 58.22 33.38
C GLY A 1043 15.59 57.95 31.92
N PRO A 1044 16.59 57.73 31.06
CA PRO A 1044 16.39 57.59 29.63
C PRO A 1044 15.86 56.22 29.20
N ILE A 1045 15.82 55.22 30.09
CA ILE A 1045 15.37 53.87 29.76
C ILE A 1045 13.85 53.92 29.66
N ALA A 1046 13.30 53.83 28.45
CA ALA A 1046 11.85 53.90 28.20
C ALA A 1046 11.13 52.59 28.60
N ASN A 1047 11.29 52.15 29.85
CA ASN A 1047 10.74 50.91 30.40
C ASN A 1047 9.53 51.12 31.31
N CYS A 1048 9.04 52.34 31.51
CA CYS A 1048 7.92 52.62 32.43
C CYS A 1048 8.22 52.35 33.92
N GLY A 1049 9.49 52.20 34.30
CA GLY A 1049 9.90 51.87 35.67
C GLY A 1049 9.99 53.05 36.63
N TYR A 1050 9.61 54.26 36.22
CA TYR A 1050 9.62 55.46 37.07
C TYR A 1050 8.22 56.04 37.23
N HIS A 1051 7.80 56.28 38.47
CA HIS A 1051 6.53 56.96 38.77
C HIS A 1051 6.71 58.49 38.81
N GLU A 1052 6.04 59.21 37.91
CA GLU A 1052 6.20 60.65 37.66
C GLU A 1052 5.58 61.56 38.74
N LEU A 1053 4.70 61.03 39.58
CA LEU A 1053 4.09 61.79 40.68
C LEU A 1053 4.75 61.41 42.02
N PRO A 1054 5.35 62.35 42.75
CA PRO A 1054 5.79 62.07 44.11
C PRO A 1054 4.54 61.82 44.97
N TYR A 1055 4.42 60.61 45.52
CA TYR A 1055 3.45 60.31 46.57
C TYR A 1055 3.62 61.37 47.67
N ALA A 1056 2.59 62.19 47.90
CA ALA A 1056 2.53 63.02 49.09
C ALA A 1056 2.44 62.06 50.28
N GLN A 1057 3.59 61.77 50.89
CA GLN A 1057 3.69 61.09 52.17
C GLN A 1057 2.75 61.81 53.14
N VAL A 1058 1.63 61.16 53.46
CA VAL A 1058 0.78 61.59 54.57
C VAL A 1058 1.57 61.23 55.83
N ASP A 1059 2.30 62.21 56.33
CA ASP A 1059 2.99 62.17 57.61
C ASP A 1059 1.96 61.90 58.72
N THR A 1060 1.88 60.65 59.20
CA THR A 1060 1.10 60.33 60.40
C THR A 1060 1.97 60.59 61.61
N SER A 1061 1.99 61.85 62.04
CA SER A 1061 2.35 62.25 63.41
C SER A 1061 1.22 61.97 64.38
#